data_AF-A0A425DEA6-F1
#
_entry.id   AF-A0A425DEA6-F1
#
_cell.length_a   1.000
_cell.length_b   1.000
_cell.length_c   1.000
_cell.angle_alpha   90.00
_cell.angle_beta   90.00
_cell.angle_gamma   90.00
#
_symmetry.space_group_name_H-M   'P 1'
#
loop_
_entity.id
_entity.type
_entity.pdbx_description
1 polymer ?
#
loop_
_entity_poly.entity_id
_entity_poly.type
_entity_poly.pdbx_seq_one_letter_code
_entity_poly.pdbx_strand_id
1 'polypeptide(L)'
;MQRGSASLDADRPTTEYKSQESNQATKLDMVDVAVADVPPPPAATTSSSKKKWLIAGAISVVVLAGAGAATAIVLVKKSNSSTSSSSDAAKGSTSSTAAPTIPPVDDGDLLGPSGNSTGSSGSQTSVPSNPKSDPEAATAALTMLAIGDWGSTTGKEFGVPGSCCKLYKPSNLIDTSNPRYKVDFWSQRYVATLLGQSAAELKPSRIIGHGDNMYWNGVGSLDWKYRFEETFEKVYDAPSLQGIKWVNVAGNHDIGGSTFICGEQDNQFVECASTAEMLKYLNERFDLQAQYVSPNQNRYGDDSSDSHYYVERVTKNDVTVDIFNLDTNYADSHGGRQVCCQCYGYSQKYGYDSSKCNDVVAGDAACAVDSYMQAARDMKASTADFKIINTHYSPHFHMTPDKMKKWYKLTKDTNVAVWFNGHTHGFNHDIANWGTHFIENGGGGGIVTETSTGAQNEFLKSQWIAAGNPYGFMELSFSKDWLKVQFATFDTAWQFGGVNYADTVQGGVNRGHCCLQSVAKMSSSAPVDPASVQVPVSSEGASLLHGGAAPAATAAKVRLSILKTLTKTNRTYSRTPSQVDTSTPRYQVDYYAQKYVATLMAQSATELKPVRILGHGDNFYWNGVGPWDVNYRFAETFEKMYADPALQGIKWLNVAGNHDIGGSAFICGPQDKQFRECASVDEMIKDLRSHFDLQANYKSPNQDRWVLKHYFVERVSKNGVSVDVFNLDTNHADAHGAMQVCCQCYGYAAKLGVDNVICRNTNVGDATCAGGSVEMFNTCMAEIESWATDSYTQAARDIKASTADFKIINTHYSPHHHMNPMRMKKWYDLTKDTGVHVWFNGHTHGFGHDISTWGTQWVAGGTPYGFMELSFSKDWLKVQFATFDKAWKFGGLKYPDTVTGGIQRGHCWYVPSGNATGPGKECKSSINYAIGAPLR
;
A
#
# COMPACT_ATOMS: atom_id res chain seq x y z
N MET A 1 -22.05 -25.73 54.26
CA MET A 1 -22.90 -26.94 54.10
C MET A 1 -23.53 -26.80 52.72
N GLN A 2 -23.33 -27.70 51.74
CA GLN A 2 -24.15 -28.90 51.45
C GLN A 2 -25.67 -28.61 51.50
N ARG A 3 -26.56 -28.95 50.54
CA ARG A 3 -26.56 -29.57 49.17
C ARG A 3 -27.94 -29.24 48.51
N GLY A 4 -28.25 -29.45 47.22
CA GLY A 4 -27.48 -29.90 46.04
C GLY A 4 -28.34 -30.62 44.96
N SER A 5 -27.83 -30.66 43.71
CA SER A 5 -28.14 -31.60 42.58
C SER A 5 -29.51 -31.68 41.85
N ALA A 6 -29.43 -31.53 40.50
CA ALA A 6 -30.07 -32.30 39.41
C ALA A 6 -31.50 -32.01 38.86
N SER A 7 -31.52 -31.61 37.57
CA SER A 7 -32.30 -32.11 36.40
C SER A 7 -33.85 -32.21 36.40
N LEU A 8 -34.51 -31.62 35.37
CA LEU A 8 -35.16 -32.36 34.26
C LEU A 8 -35.75 -31.42 33.17
N ASP A 9 -35.95 -31.96 31.96
CA ASP A 9 -36.53 -31.31 30.78
C ASP A 9 -38.07 -31.23 30.78
N ALA A 10 -38.67 -30.40 29.90
CA ALA A 10 -39.63 -30.88 28.87
C ALA A 10 -40.23 -29.76 27.95
N ASP A 11 -40.01 -29.95 26.64
CA ASP A 11 -40.95 -29.76 25.51
C ASP A 11 -41.50 -28.41 25.01
N ARG A 12 -41.85 -28.49 23.72
CA ARG A 12 -42.34 -27.46 22.77
C ARG A 12 -43.74 -27.87 22.26
N PRO A 13 -44.48 -27.00 21.54
CA PRO A 13 -44.58 -27.27 20.09
C PRO A 13 -44.66 -26.00 19.22
N THR A 14 -44.79 -26.21 17.90
CA THR A 14 -44.66 -25.22 16.82
C THR A 14 -45.97 -25.03 16.02
N THR A 15 -46.12 -23.88 15.36
CA THR A 15 -46.96 -23.74 14.15
C THR A 15 -46.36 -22.73 13.16
N GLU A 16 -46.66 -22.94 11.87
CA GLU A 16 -46.17 -22.13 10.73
C GLU A 16 -47.09 -20.92 10.43
N TYR A 17 -46.64 -20.03 9.54
CA TYR A 17 -47.52 -19.11 8.81
C TYR A 17 -47.01 -18.82 7.39
N LYS A 18 -47.92 -18.78 6.40
CA LYS A 18 -47.67 -18.29 5.03
C LYS A 18 -48.90 -17.63 4.42
N SER A 19 -48.66 -16.52 3.71
CA SER A 19 -49.47 -15.90 2.64
C SER A 19 -50.99 -15.71 2.81
N GLN A 20 -51.46 -14.46 2.73
CA GLN A 20 -52.24 -13.99 1.56
C GLN A 20 -52.41 -12.45 1.55
N GLU A 21 -52.79 -11.90 0.40
CA GLU A 21 -53.13 -10.48 0.20
C GLU A 21 -54.66 -10.25 0.30
N SER A 22 -55.12 -9.06 0.70
CA SER A 22 -56.03 -8.21 -0.12
C SER A 22 -56.72 -7.03 0.63
N ASN A 23 -56.64 -5.85 0.00
CA ASN A 23 -57.64 -4.77 -0.19
C ASN A 23 -58.74 -4.39 0.86
N GLN A 24 -58.89 -3.05 1.00
CA GLN A 24 -60.13 -2.26 1.27
C GLN A 24 -60.77 -2.31 2.68
N ALA A 25 -61.47 -1.27 3.19
CA ALA A 25 -61.62 0.16 2.82
C ALA A 25 -62.32 0.96 3.97
N THR A 26 -62.70 2.23 3.70
CA THR A 26 -63.35 3.26 4.58
C THR A 26 -62.40 3.92 5.60
N LYS A 27 -62.19 5.25 5.68
CA LYS A 27 -62.83 6.51 5.20
C LYS A 27 -63.97 7.07 6.07
N LEU A 28 -63.72 8.26 6.65
CA LEU A 28 -64.46 9.55 6.62
C LEU A 28 -63.83 10.48 7.72
N ASP A 29 -63.83 11.81 7.66
CA ASP A 29 -64.49 12.73 6.71
C ASP A 29 -63.66 14.01 6.42
N MET A 30 -64.14 14.86 5.49
CA MET A 30 -63.47 16.11 5.05
C MET A 30 -64.35 17.36 5.27
N VAL A 31 -63.75 18.56 5.17
CA VAL A 31 -64.46 19.83 4.98
C VAL A 31 -63.71 20.72 3.98
N ASP A 32 -64.19 20.78 2.74
CA ASP A 32 -63.92 21.87 1.76
C ASP A 32 -64.79 23.10 2.13
N VAL A 33 -64.75 24.31 1.53
CA VAL A 33 -64.62 24.80 0.14
C VAL A 33 -64.09 26.26 0.25
N ALA A 34 -63.23 26.82 -0.61
CA ALA A 34 -63.56 27.31 -1.96
C ALA A 34 -62.33 27.72 -2.81
N VAL A 35 -62.54 27.86 -4.13
CA VAL A 35 -61.51 28.09 -5.17
C VAL A 35 -61.86 29.35 -5.99
N ALA A 36 -60.85 30.07 -6.49
CA ALA A 36 -61.00 31.09 -7.54
C ALA A 36 -59.73 31.28 -8.40
N ASP A 37 -59.69 30.59 -9.55
CA ASP A 37 -59.10 30.95 -10.87
C ASP A 37 -57.66 31.47 -11.08
N VAL A 38 -57.18 31.26 -12.32
CA VAL A 38 -55.79 31.42 -12.80
C VAL A 38 -55.73 32.33 -14.03
N PRO A 39 -54.67 33.17 -14.16
CA PRO A 39 -54.11 33.45 -15.48
C PRO A 39 -52.57 33.23 -15.58
N PRO A 40 -52.04 32.91 -16.79
CA PRO A 40 -50.60 32.73 -17.06
C PRO A 40 -49.83 34.06 -17.27
N PRO A 41 -48.47 34.05 -17.29
CA PRO A 41 -47.66 35.26 -17.16
C PRO A 41 -47.36 36.00 -18.48
N PRO A 42 -47.18 37.35 -18.43
CA PRO A 42 -46.58 38.14 -19.49
C PRO A 42 -45.09 38.44 -19.25
N ALA A 43 -44.37 38.80 -20.31
CA ALA A 43 -43.03 39.36 -20.26
C ALA A 43 -42.98 40.77 -20.90
N ALA A 44 -41.80 41.39 -20.80
CA ALA A 44 -41.25 42.40 -21.72
C ALA A 44 -41.39 43.92 -21.42
N THR A 45 -40.21 44.55 -21.40
CA THR A 45 -39.82 45.84 -22.03
C THR A 45 -40.21 47.22 -21.46
N THR A 46 -39.15 48.01 -21.25
CA THR A 46 -38.98 49.39 -21.73
C THR A 46 -37.74 49.39 -22.65
N SER A 47 -37.68 49.84 -23.91
CA SER A 47 -38.35 50.94 -24.63
C SER A 47 -37.92 52.33 -24.10
N SER A 48 -37.46 53.30 -24.91
CA SER A 48 -37.41 53.44 -26.38
C SER A 48 -36.08 54.10 -26.81
N SER A 49 -35.67 54.19 -28.08
CA SER A 49 -36.40 54.21 -29.38
C SER A 49 -35.45 53.65 -30.49
N LYS A 50 -35.55 53.84 -31.82
CA LYS A 50 -36.26 54.82 -32.69
C LYS A 50 -36.54 54.24 -34.10
N LYS A 51 -36.42 55.06 -35.17
CA LYS A 51 -36.73 54.77 -36.59
C LYS A 51 -35.77 55.60 -37.47
N LYS A 52 -35.53 55.36 -38.77
CA LYS A 52 -36.09 54.41 -39.76
C LYS A 52 -34.91 53.57 -40.35
N TRP A 53 -34.70 53.17 -41.62
CA TRP A 53 -35.37 53.34 -42.94
C TRP A 53 -35.16 52.06 -43.79
N LEU A 54 -34.91 52.15 -45.11
CA LEU A 54 -34.60 51.04 -46.05
C LEU A 54 -33.72 51.51 -47.22
N ILE A 55 -32.93 50.60 -47.82
CA ILE A 55 -32.76 50.34 -49.28
C ILE A 55 -31.89 49.08 -49.47
N ALA A 56 -31.85 48.49 -50.68
CA ALA A 56 -31.52 47.07 -50.92
C ALA A 56 -30.28 46.80 -51.82
N GLY A 57 -29.83 45.53 -51.82
CA GLY A 57 -28.81 44.92 -52.69
C GLY A 57 -28.23 43.67 -51.99
N ALA A 58 -28.60 42.41 -52.28
CA ALA A 58 -28.54 41.64 -53.54
C ALA A 58 -27.09 41.26 -53.95
N ILE A 59 -26.73 40.01 -54.28
CA ILE A 59 -27.55 38.79 -54.44
C ILE A 59 -26.78 37.48 -54.12
N SER A 60 -27.55 36.40 -53.98
CA SER A 60 -27.26 34.98 -53.66
C SER A 60 -26.00 34.28 -54.20
N VAL A 61 -25.51 33.30 -53.42
CA VAL A 61 -25.53 31.85 -53.80
C VAL A 61 -25.93 31.02 -52.56
N VAL A 62 -26.72 29.95 -52.76
CA VAL A 62 -27.23 29.03 -51.72
C VAL A 62 -27.36 27.61 -52.31
N VAL A 63 -27.09 26.57 -51.50
CA VAL A 63 -27.69 25.20 -51.50
C VAL A 63 -26.88 24.35 -50.51
N LEU A 64 -27.35 23.36 -49.74
CA LEU A 64 -28.62 22.85 -49.20
C LEU A 64 -28.55 21.30 -49.15
N ALA A 65 -28.79 20.75 -47.96
CA ALA A 65 -29.34 19.44 -47.59
C ALA A 65 -29.41 18.25 -48.59
N GLY A 66 -29.19 17.03 -48.06
CA GLY A 66 -29.73 15.80 -48.67
C GLY A 66 -29.07 14.50 -48.18
N ALA A 67 -29.85 13.55 -47.68
CA ALA A 67 -29.38 12.24 -47.21
C ALA A 67 -29.17 11.22 -48.36
N GLY A 68 -28.43 10.13 -48.10
CA GLY A 68 -28.27 8.99 -49.01
C GLY A 68 -27.39 7.89 -48.40
N ALA A 69 -27.56 6.63 -48.82
CA ALA A 69 -26.88 5.48 -48.20
C ALA A 69 -26.45 4.39 -49.19
N ALA A 70 -25.48 3.58 -48.74
CA ALA A 70 -25.13 2.21 -49.15
C ALA A 70 -24.39 1.94 -50.50
N THR A 71 -23.35 1.09 -50.38
CA THR A 71 -22.76 0.16 -51.39
C THR A 71 -22.01 0.72 -52.63
N ALA A 72 -20.92 0.11 -53.14
CA ALA A 72 -19.99 -0.93 -52.63
C ALA A 72 -18.75 -1.16 -53.57
N ILE A 73 -17.92 -2.16 -53.20
CA ILE A 73 -16.98 -2.99 -54.02
C ILE A 73 -15.54 -2.46 -54.28
N VAL A 74 -14.58 -3.41 -54.30
CA VAL A 74 -13.16 -3.36 -54.74
C VAL A 74 -12.17 -2.68 -53.78
N LEU A 75 -11.02 -3.22 -53.37
CA LEU A 75 -10.39 -4.55 -53.14
C LEU A 75 -8.88 -4.26 -53.00
N VAL A 76 -8.17 -4.95 -52.08
CA VAL A 76 -6.69 -5.14 -52.11
C VAL A 76 -5.84 -3.86 -51.83
N LYS A 77 -4.73 -3.87 -51.06
CA LYS A 77 -3.81 -4.95 -50.66
C LYS A 77 -3.31 -4.83 -49.20
N LYS A 78 -2.94 -5.98 -48.64
CA LYS A 78 -2.27 -6.16 -47.33
C LYS A 78 -0.76 -5.88 -47.41
N SER A 79 -0.21 -5.18 -46.42
CA SER A 79 1.21 -5.19 -46.03
C SER A 79 1.36 -4.94 -44.53
N ASN A 80 2.41 -5.50 -43.92
CA ASN A 80 2.86 -5.18 -42.55
C ASN A 80 3.58 -3.81 -42.57
N SER A 81 3.97 -3.14 -41.46
CA SER A 81 4.29 -3.57 -40.09
C SER A 81 4.25 -2.39 -39.10
N SER A 82 4.58 -2.64 -37.82
CA SER A 82 5.16 -1.65 -36.85
C SER A 82 4.37 -0.37 -36.52
N THR A 83 3.73 -0.35 -35.33
CA THR A 83 3.97 0.61 -34.22
C THR A 83 4.25 2.09 -34.59
N SER A 84 3.45 3.17 -34.39
CA SER A 84 2.69 3.85 -33.29
C SER A 84 3.39 5.18 -32.76
N SER A 85 3.37 5.77 -31.53
CA SER A 85 2.64 5.51 -30.26
C SER A 85 2.80 6.58 -29.10
N SER A 86 1.70 7.22 -28.62
CA SER A 86 1.25 7.83 -27.30
C SER A 86 1.74 9.03 -26.46
N SER A 87 0.71 9.72 -25.95
CA SER A 87 0.45 10.43 -24.67
C SER A 87 1.12 11.77 -24.21
N ASP A 88 0.28 12.69 -23.65
CA ASP A 88 0.02 13.27 -22.27
C ASP A 88 0.84 14.38 -21.44
N ALA A 89 0.94 14.26 -20.06
CA ALA A 89 0.61 15.23 -18.93
C ALA A 89 1.59 16.17 -18.10
N ALA A 90 1.36 16.85 -16.89
CA ALA A 90 0.42 17.04 -15.69
C ALA A 90 0.78 18.21 -14.63
N LYS A 91 0.47 18.13 -13.25
CA LYS A 91 1.13 19.18 -10.59
C LYS A 91 0.23 19.87 -9.39
N GLY A 92 0.44 19.84 -8.00
CA GLY A 92 1.31 19.29 -6.84
C GLY A 92 1.98 20.34 -5.83
N SER A 93 2.28 20.30 -4.46
CA SER A 93 2.31 19.40 -3.22
C SER A 93 2.03 20.14 -1.81
N THR A 94 2.72 20.37 -0.60
CA THR A 94 4.01 20.07 0.17
C THR A 94 4.08 20.08 1.81
N SER A 95 4.94 20.86 2.59
CA SER A 95 5.78 20.56 3.88
C SER A 95 5.55 21.15 5.37
N SER A 96 6.33 20.71 6.44
CA SER A 96 6.53 21.08 7.92
C SER A 96 7.25 20.00 8.83
N THR A 97 8.12 20.32 9.84
CA THR A 97 9.22 19.49 10.50
C THR A 97 9.09 18.00 10.94
N ALA A 98 10.22 17.26 10.98
CA ALA A 98 10.32 15.78 11.15
C ALA A 98 11.01 15.19 12.43
N ALA A 99 10.70 13.91 12.72
CA ALA A 99 11.10 13.09 13.89
C ALA A 99 12.33 12.17 13.59
N PRO A 100 12.93 11.43 14.57
CA PRO A 100 14.15 10.63 14.31
C PRO A 100 13.88 9.44 13.37
N THR A 101 14.32 9.58 12.12
CA THR A 101 14.20 8.55 11.09
C THR A 101 15.15 7.38 11.37
N ILE A 102 14.58 6.21 11.66
CA ILE A 102 15.30 4.94 11.57
C ILE A 102 15.79 4.78 10.13
N PRO A 103 17.09 4.47 9.88
CA PRO A 103 17.63 4.33 8.54
C PRO A 103 16.79 3.42 7.62
N PRO A 104 16.79 3.63 6.30
CA PRO A 104 16.57 2.54 5.36
C PRO A 104 17.49 1.37 5.72
N VAL A 105 17.05 0.15 5.46
CA VAL A 105 17.82 -1.06 5.75
C VAL A 105 18.13 -1.75 4.43
N ASP A 106 19.31 -1.51 3.91
CA ASP A 106 19.65 -1.85 2.54
C ASP A 106 19.97 -3.33 2.38
N ASP A 107 20.04 -3.77 1.13
CA ASP A 107 20.62 -5.02 0.67
C ASP A 107 21.84 -5.49 1.48
N GLY A 108 22.74 -4.59 1.87
CA GLY A 108 23.91 -4.94 2.69
C GLY A 108 23.59 -5.37 4.13
N ASP A 109 22.66 -4.68 4.80
CA ASP A 109 22.46 -4.74 6.26
C ASP A 109 22.17 -6.14 6.79
N LEU A 110 21.61 -7.00 5.94
CA LEU A 110 21.52 -8.39 6.29
C LEU A 110 21.82 -9.40 5.16
N LEU A 111 22.21 -9.05 3.90
CA LEU A 111 22.76 -10.05 2.94
C LEU A 111 23.98 -10.78 3.55
N GLY A 112 24.63 -10.12 4.50
CA GLY A 112 25.97 -10.45 4.94
C GLY A 112 26.98 -10.00 3.88
N PRO A 113 28.26 -9.90 4.24
CA PRO A 113 29.30 -9.58 3.27
C PRO A 113 29.42 -10.72 2.25
N SER A 114 28.97 -10.48 1.02
CA SER A 114 29.24 -11.32 -0.14
C SER A 114 30.73 -11.24 -0.48
N GLY A 115 31.50 -12.09 0.19
CA GLY A 115 32.95 -11.93 0.29
C GLY A 115 33.69 -12.10 -1.04
N ASN A 116 34.48 -11.08 -1.41
CA ASN A 116 35.81 -11.32 -1.95
C ASN A 116 36.79 -10.16 -1.66
N SER A 117 37.13 -9.94 -0.38
CA SER A 117 38.29 -9.13 0.01
C SER A 117 38.91 -9.68 1.30
N THR A 118 40.25 -9.64 1.38
CA THR A 118 41.03 -10.26 2.46
C THR A 118 41.41 -9.25 3.55
N GLY A 119 40.94 -9.51 4.78
CA GLY A 119 41.64 -9.13 6.01
C GLY A 119 41.43 -7.71 6.56
N SER A 120 40.47 -7.57 7.49
CA SER A 120 40.78 -7.14 8.87
C SER A 120 39.62 -7.48 9.82
N SER A 121 39.88 -7.51 11.13
CA SER A 121 38.88 -7.70 12.20
C SER A 121 38.28 -6.35 12.62
N GLY A 122 37.02 -6.23 13.08
CA GLY A 122 35.93 -7.19 13.24
C GLY A 122 34.60 -6.40 13.32
N SER A 123 33.41 -6.97 13.11
CA SER A 123 32.81 -8.00 13.96
C SER A 123 31.97 -8.98 13.12
N GLN A 124 32.07 -10.27 13.40
CA GLN A 124 31.26 -11.29 12.73
C GLN A 124 29.92 -11.47 13.47
N THR A 125 28.80 -11.18 12.81
CA THR A 125 27.50 -11.71 13.23
C THR A 125 27.46 -13.20 12.91
N SER A 126 27.77 -14.04 13.89
CA SER A 126 27.65 -15.50 13.78
C SER A 126 26.20 -15.90 13.55
N VAL A 127 25.96 -16.75 12.56
CA VAL A 127 24.71 -17.53 12.51
C VAL A 127 24.72 -18.46 13.74
N PRO A 128 23.66 -18.52 14.54
CA PRO A 128 23.61 -19.39 15.71
C PRO A 128 23.87 -20.86 15.34
N SER A 129 24.80 -21.50 16.03
CA SER A 129 25.00 -22.95 15.91
C SER A 129 23.94 -23.69 16.71
N ASN A 130 23.35 -24.73 16.10
CA ASN A 130 22.39 -25.59 16.78
C ASN A 130 22.99 -26.18 18.08
N PRO A 131 22.19 -26.29 19.16
CA PRO A 131 22.54 -27.03 20.37
C PRO A 131 23.01 -28.45 20.09
N LYS A 132 23.83 -28.98 21.00
CA LYS A 132 24.30 -30.39 20.97
C LYS A 132 23.28 -31.38 21.55
N SER A 133 22.22 -30.88 22.18
CA SER A 133 21.09 -31.66 22.68
C SER A 133 20.21 -32.11 21.52
N ASP A 134 19.83 -33.39 21.51
CA ASP A 134 18.92 -33.94 20.50
C ASP A 134 17.50 -33.36 20.70
N PRO A 135 16.92 -32.67 19.70
CA PRO A 135 15.58 -32.08 19.81
C PRO A 135 14.46 -33.10 20.01
N GLU A 136 14.57 -34.32 19.49
CA GLU A 136 13.51 -35.34 19.66
C GLU A 136 13.65 -36.11 20.98
N ALA A 137 14.79 -35.97 21.67
CA ALA A 137 14.96 -36.39 23.06
C ALA A 137 14.66 -35.28 24.08
N ALA A 138 14.39 -34.05 23.64
CA ALA A 138 14.23 -32.89 24.51
C ALA A 138 12.83 -32.82 25.15
N THR A 139 12.74 -33.06 26.46
CA THR A 139 11.48 -32.92 27.20
C THR A 139 10.99 -31.47 27.22
N ALA A 140 9.71 -31.25 26.94
CA ALA A 140 9.09 -29.93 27.01
C ALA A 140 9.00 -29.42 28.46
N ALA A 141 9.61 -28.26 28.70
CA ALA A 141 9.47 -27.47 29.92
C ALA A 141 8.07 -26.83 30.02
N LEU A 142 7.57 -26.33 28.88
CA LEU A 142 6.22 -25.79 28.72
C LEU A 142 5.73 -25.97 27.27
N THR A 143 4.41 -25.85 27.10
CA THR A 143 3.69 -26.02 25.84
C THR A 143 2.73 -24.84 25.64
N MET A 144 2.38 -24.54 24.40
CA MET A 144 1.34 -23.56 24.03
C MET A 144 0.58 -24.07 22.80
N LEU A 145 -0.61 -23.55 22.54
CA LEU A 145 -1.30 -23.70 21.26
C LEU A 145 -1.37 -22.34 20.57
N ALA A 146 -1.47 -22.30 19.25
CA ALA A 146 -1.56 -21.07 18.47
C ALA A 146 -2.54 -21.23 17.30
N ILE A 147 -3.43 -20.27 17.07
CA ILE A 147 -4.55 -20.35 16.13
C ILE A 147 -4.92 -18.95 15.58
N GLY A 148 -5.19 -18.84 14.29
CA GLY A 148 -5.66 -17.61 13.63
C GLY A 148 -6.99 -17.80 12.92
N ASP A 149 -7.69 -16.71 12.63
CA ASP A 149 -8.88 -16.68 11.77
C ASP A 149 -9.94 -17.67 12.30
N TRP A 150 -10.16 -17.57 13.61
CA TRP A 150 -10.79 -18.60 14.44
C TRP A 150 -12.19 -18.23 14.91
N GLY A 151 -12.58 -16.96 14.91
CA GLY A 151 -13.94 -16.55 15.25
C GLY A 151 -14.92 -16.87 14.13
N SER A 152 -16.19 -17.16 14.40
CA SER A 152 -17.19 -17.23 13.33
C SER A 152 -18.41 -16.36 13.60
N THR A 153 -19.22 -16.13 12.56
CA THR A 153 -20.53 -15.47 12.68
C THR A 153 -21.54 -16.34 13.42
N THR A 154 -22.42 -15.72 14.22
CA THR A 154 -23.54 -16.41 14.89
C THR A 154 -24.60 -16.99 13.93
N GLY A 155 -25.50 -17.82 14.45
CA GLY A 155 -26.70 -18.28 13.74
C GLY A 155 -26.61 -19.63 13.02
N LYS A 156 -25.47 -20.32 13.11
CA LYS A 156 -25.25 -21.65 12.52
C LYS A 156 -26.26 -22.70 12.98
N GLU A 157 -26.67 -22.63 14.24
CA GLU A 157 -27.73 -23.47 14.85
C GLU A 157 -29.08 -23.36 14.11
N PHE A 158 -29.29 -22.25 13.38
CA PHE A 158 -30.50 -21.97 12.59
C PHE A 158 -30.28 -22.16 11.08
N GLY A 159 -29.17 -22.80 10.67
CA GLY A 159 -28.84 -23.06 9.27
C GLY A 159 -28.18 -21.90 8.53
N VAL A 160 -27.81 -20.81 9.21
CA VAL A 160 -27.12 -19.66 8.58
C VAL A 160 -25.70 -20.06 8.16
N PRO A 161 -25.28 -19.86 6.88
CA PRO A 161 -23.95 -20.28 6.41
C PRO A 161 -22.83 -19.58 7.19
N GLY A 162 -22.94 -18.26 7.31
CA GLY A 162 -21.96 -17.45 8.00
C GLY A 162 -20.63 -17.30 7.26
N SER A 163 -19.56 -17.02 8.01
CA SER A 163 -18.21 -16.78 7.49
C SER A 163 -17.49 -18.01 6.91
N CYS A 164 -17.83 -19.21 7.37
CA CYS A 164 -17.04 -20.42 7.09
C CYS A 164 -17.27 -21.07 5.71
N CYS A 165 -18.32 -20.67 4.98
CA CYS A 165 -18.70 -21.28 3.71
C CYS A 165 -18.61 -20.25 2.58
N LYS A 166 -17.72 -20.49 1.60
CA LYS A 166 -17.79 -19.79 0.31
C LYS A 166 -19.21 -19.92 -0.24
N LEU A 167 -19.81 -18.80 -0.64
CA LEU A 167 -21.16 -18.75 -1.18
C LEU A 167 -21.14 -19.25 -2.64
N TYR A 168 -20.98 -20.57 -2.81
CA TYR A 168 -20.77 -21.25 -4.09
C TYR A 168 -21.97 -21.15 -5.07
N LYS A 169 -23.02 -20.40 -4.73
CA LYS A 169 -24.13 -20.00 -5.61
C LYS A 169 -24.30 -18.47 -5.54
N PRO A 170 -24.55 -17.76 -6.67
CA PRO A 170 -24.77 -16.30 -6.69
C PRO A 170 -25.97 -15.76 -5.89
N SER A 171 -26.63 -16.60 -5.10
CA SER A 171 -27.87 -16.31 -4.36
C SER A 171 -27.68 -16.33 -2.83
N ASN A 172 -26.44 -16.25 -2.34
CA ASN A 172 -26.08 -16.32 -0.91
C ASN A 172 -26.59 -17.58 -0.18
N LEU A 173 -26.66 -18.73 -0.87
CA LEU A 173 -27.07 -20.03 -0.30
C LEU A 173 -25.90 -21.01 -0.21
N ILE A 174 -25.98 -21.94 0.75
CA ILE A 174 -25.09 -23.11 0.83
C ILE A 174 -25.23 -23.92 -0.46
N ASP A 175 -24.11 -24.28 -1.09
CA ASP A 175 -24.15 -25.34 -2.09
C ASP A 175 -24.01 -26.72 -1.43
N THR A 176 -25.16 -27.33 -1.16
CA THR A 176 -25.24 -28.71 -0.67
C THR A 176 -24.84 -29.76 -1.72
N SER A 177 -24.56 -29.37 -2.98
CA SER A 177 -24.05 -30.27 -4.02
C SER A 177 -22.53 -30.50 -3.91
N ASN A 178 -21.77 -29.49 -3.45
CA ASN A 178 -20.35 -29.60 -3.18
C ASN A 178 -20.12 -30.24 -1.80
N PRO A 179 -19.64 -31.50 -1.68
CA PRO A 179 -19.53 -32.20 -0.40
C PRO A 179 -18.65 -31.50 0.64
N ARG A 180 -17.82 -30.54 0.21
CA ARG A 180 -17.00 -29.69 1.07
C ARG A 180 -17.81 -28.92 2.14
N TYR A 181 -19.07 -28.57 1.88
CA TYR A 181 -19.92 -27.89 2.87
C TYR A 181 -19.99 -28.64 4.20
N LYS A 182 -19.83 -29.97 4.17
CA LYS A 182 -19.90 -30.83 5.36
C LYS A 182 -18.83 -30.48 6.41
N VAL A 183 -17.63 -30.14 5.94
CA VAL A 183 -16.49 -29.74 6.78
C VAL A 183 -16.59 -28.27 7.14
N ASP A 184 -16.93 -27.43 6.15
CA ASP A 184 -16.92 -25.97 6.31
C ASP A 184 -17.97 -25.49 7.32
N PHE A 185 -19.22 -25.98 7.28
CA PHE A 185 -20.33 -25.36 8.00
C PHE A 185 -20.13 -25.22 9.52
N TRP A 186 -19.45 -26.19 10.14
CA TRP A 186 -19.11 -26.21 11.57
C TRP A 186 -17.60 -26.23 11.84
N SER A 187 -16.76 -25.80 10.88
CA SER A 187 -15.29 -25.91 10.98
C SER A 187 -14.73 -25.37 12.30
N GLN A 188 -15.25 -24.24 12.80
CA GLN A 188 -14.90 -23.68 14.11
C GLN A 188 -15.03 -24.70 15.27
N ARG A 189 -16.17 -25.40 15.37
CA ARG A 189 -16.43 -26.38 16.44
C ARG A 189 -15.59 -27.65 16.27
N TYR A 190 -15.36 -28.08 15.02
CA TYR A 190 -14.47 -29.21 14.74
C TYR A 190 -13.02 -28.87 15.15
N VAL A 191 -12.52 -27.67 14.83
CA VAL A 191 -11.18 -27.22 15.24
C VAL A 191 -11.09 -27.02 16.75
N ALA A 192 -12.12 -26.46 17.40
CA ALA A 192 -12.18 -26.33 18.86
C ALA A 192 -12.16 -27.69 19.57
N THR A 193 -12.78 -28.71 18.99
CA THR A 193 -12.71 -30.10 19.49
C THR A 193 -11.28 -30.63 19.45
N LEU A 194 -10.58 -30.46 18.31
CA LEU A 194 -9.15 -30.81 18.22
C LEU A 194 -8.29 -30.02 19.21
N LEU A 195 -8.55 -28.72 19.38
CA LEU A 195 -7.84 -27.85 20.31
C LEU A 195 -7.99 -28.36 21.76
N GLY A 196 -9.19 -28.82 22.12
CA GLY A 196 -9.46 -29.48 23.40
C GLY A 196 -8.74 -30.82 23.57
N GLN A 197 -8.66 -31.65 22.52
CA GLN A 197 -7.90 -32.90 22.54
C GLN A 197 -6.40 -32.63 22.77
N SER A 198 -5.78 -31.74 21.97
CA SER A 198 -4.38 -31.32 22.14
C SER A 198 -4.12 -30.67 23.50
N ALA A 199 -5.06 -29.87 24.02
CA ALA A 199 -4.91 -29.27 25.34
C ALA A 199 -4.93 -30.30 26.48
N ALA A 200 -5.70 -31.40 26.35
CA ALA A 200 -5.74 -32.47 27.34
C ALA A 200 -4.42 -33.26 27.39
N GLU A 201 -3.79 -33.48 26.22
CA GLU A 201 -2.48 -34.12 26.09
C GLU A 201 -1.34 -33.20 26.56
N LEU A 202 -1.23 -32.01 25.96
CA LEU A 202 -0.07 -31.13 26.09
C LEU A 202 -0.12 -30.19 27.29
N LYS A 203 -1.29 -29.92 27.87
CA LYS A 203 -1.52 -29.02 29.03
C LYS A 203 -0.87 -27.63 28.84
N PRO A 204 -1.27 -26.90 27.78
CA PRO A 204 -0.64 -25.65 27.36
C PRO A 204 -0.75 -24.56 28.43
N SER A 205 0.29 -23.71 28.53
CA SER A 205 0.29 -22.55 29.42
C SER A 205 -0.48 -21.36 28.86
N ARG A 206 -0.58 -21.27 27.52
CA ARG A 206 -1.29 -20.22 26.77
C ARG A 206 -1.89 -20.77 25.48
N ILE A 207 -2.90 -20.08 24.97
CA ILE A 207 -3.38 -20.18 23.59
C ILE A 207 -3.07 -18.81 22.93
N ILE A 208 -2.45 -18.81 21.75
CA ILE A 208 -2.06 -17.57 21.04
C ILE A 208 -3.06 -17.35 19.90
N GLY A 209 -3.77 -16.22 19.93
CA GLY A 209 -4.73 -15.84 18.89
C GLY A 209 -4.12 -14.86 17.88
N HIS A 210 -4.15 -15.20 16.60
CA HIS A 210 -3.59 -14.40 15.50
C HIS A 210 -4.59 -13.42 14.87
N GLY A 211 -5.61 -12.99 15.63
CA GLY A 211 -6.66 -12.10 15.14
C GLY A 211 -7.71 -12.78 14.26
N ASP A 212 -8.68 -11.96 13.88
CA ASP A 212 -9.97 -12.36 13.32
C ASP A 212 -10.70 -13.34 14.26
N ASN A 213 -10.87 -12.83 15.48
CA ASN A 213 -11.57 -13.38 16.62
C ASN A 213 -13.11 -13.27 16.48
N MET A 214 -13.62 -12.33 15.67
CA MET A 214 -15.04 -11.93 15.59
C MET A 214 -15.50 -11.50 14.18
N TYR A 215 -15.61 -12.44 13.23
CA TYR A 215 -16.18 -12.18 11.90
C TYR A 215 -17.65 -11.73 11.96
N TRP A 216 -18.15 -10.88 11.04
CA TRP A 216 -17.45 -10.24 9.92
C TRP A 216 -16.90 -8.84 10.26
N ASN A 217 -17.37 -8.20 11.33
CA ASN A 217 -17.16 -6.77 11.61
C ASN A 217 -16.97 -6.46 13.11
N GLY A 218 -16.48 -7.43 13.88
CA GLY A 218 -16.25 -7.28 15.31
C GLY A 218 -17.56 -7.42 16.09
N VAL A 219 -17.67 -6.62 17.15
CA VAL A 219 -18.78 -6.68 18.12
C VAL A 219 -19.34 -5.28 18.42
N GLY A 220 -20.67 -5.19 18.53
CA GLY A 220 -21.39 -3.96 18.86
C GLY A 220 -21.71 -3.81 20.35
N SER A 221 -21.96 -2.59 20.79
CA SER A 221 -22.26 -2.27 22.21
C SER A 221 -23.46 -3.02 22.79
N LEU A 222 -24.43 -3.43 21.96
CA LEU A 222 -25.61 -4.22 22.36
C LEU A 222 -25.40 -5.75 22.27
N ASP A 223 -24.44 -6.24 21.48
CA ASP A 223 -24.32 -7.68 21.18
C ASP A 223 -23.01 -8.35 21.60
N TRP A 224 -21.96 -7.59 21.96
CA TRP A 224 -20.63 -8.14 22.28
C TRP A 224 -20.65 -9.31 23.26
N LYS A 225 -21.40 -9.21 24.36
CA LYS A 225 -21.52 -10.31 25.34
C LYS A 225 -22.15 -11.57 24.76
N TYR A 226 -23.14 -11.42 23.88
CA TYR A 226 -23.78 -12.52 23.17
C TYR A 226 -22.83 -13.13 22.13
N ARG A 227 -22.10 -12.29 21.39
CA ARG A 227 -21.05 -12.74 20.45
C ARG A 227 -19.98 -13.56 21.16
N PHE A 228 -19.42 -13.05 22.26
CA PHE A 228 -18.47 -13.79 23.10
C PHE A 228 -19.03 -15.11 23.66
N GLU A 229 -20.28 -15.12 24.12
CA GLU A 229 -20.94 -16.35 24.61
C GLU A 229 -21.06 -17.39 23.49
N GLU A 230 -21.66 -17.04 22.34
CA GLU A 230 -21.95 -18.00 21.26
C GLU A 230 -20.73 -18.41 20.41
N THR A 231 -19.76 -17.52 20.20
CA THR A 231 -18.66 -17.73 19.22
C THR A 231 -17.28 -17.88 19.86
N PHE A 232 -17.18 -17.74 21.19
CA PHE A 232 -15.97 -18.06 21.96
C PHE A 232 -16.26 -19.03 23.12
N GLU A 233 -17.05 -18.66 24.13
CA GLU A 233 -17.17 -19.47 25.36
C GLU A 233 -17.83 -20.84 25.12
N LYS A 234 -18.96 -20.87 24.39
CA LYS A 234 -19.67 -22.10 23.97
C LYS A 234 -18.97 -22.90 22.85
N VAL A 235 -17.88 -22.37 22.29
CA VAL A 235 -17.12 -23.05 21.22
C VAL A 235 -15.87 -23.71 21.79
N TYR A 236 -15.13 -23.00 22.64
CA TYR A 236 -13.92 -23.49 23.29
C TYR A 236 -14.22 -23.92 24.74
N ASP A 237 -15.32 -24.64 24.93
CA ASP A 237 -15.87 -25.02 26.24
C ASP A 237 -15.17 -26.25 26.87
N ALA A 238 -14.47 -27.05 26.06
CA ALA A 238 -13.86 -28.31 26.46
C ALA A 238 -13.11 -28.21 27.82
N PRO A 239 -13.26 -29.17 28.76
CA PRO A 239 -12.69 -29.08 30.10
C PRO A 239 -11.17 -28.84 30.17
N SER A 240 -10.43 -29.22 29.13
CA SER A 240 -8.99 -29.00 28.97
C SER A 240 -8.60 -27.59 28.52
N LEU A 241 -9.55 -26.75 28.09
CA LEU A 241 -9.37 -25.34 27.69
C LEU A 241 -9.81 -24.34 28.78
N GLN A 242 -10.32 -24.85 29.90
CA GLN A 242 -10.83 -24.05 31.02
C GLN A 242 -9.67 -23.35 31.76
N GLY A 243 -9.79 -22.03 31.97
CA GLY A 243 -8.79 -21.20 32.64
C GLY A 243 -7.45 -21.00 31.92
N ILE A 244 -7.28 -21.49 30.68
CA ILE A 244 -6.05 -21.27 29.91
C ILE A 244 -6.10 -19.90 29.23
N LYS A 245 -5.29 -18.94 29.69
CA LYS A 245 -5.21 -17.57 29.13
C LYS A 245 -4.93 -17.61 27.62
N TRP A 246 -5.82 -16.98 26.87
CA TRP A 246 -5.65 -16.61 25.47
C TRP A 246 -4.83 -15.32 25.37
N VAL A 247 -4.06 -15.23 24.30
CA VAL A 247 -3.09 -14.16 24.05
C VAL A 247 -3.34 -13.67 22.63
N ASN A 248 -4.36 -12.82 22.51
CA ASN A 248 -4.95 -12.42 21.23
C ASN A 248 -4.37 -11.11 20.69
N VAL A 249 -4.34 -10.96 19.37
CA VAL A 249 -4.29 -9.67 18.66
C VAL A 249 -5.61 -9.45 17.91
N ALA A 250 -5.82 -8.24 17.38
CA ALA A 250 -6.94 -7.96 16.48
C ALA A 250 -6.52 -8.16 15.01
N GLY A 251 -7.40 -8.79 14.22
CA GLY A 251 -7.36 -8.79 12.75
C GLY A 251 -8.30 -7.72 12.16
N ASN A 252 -8.47 -7.70 10.83
CA ASN A 252 -9.32 -6.70 10.16
C ASN A 252 -10.80 -6.90 10.47
N HIS A 253 -11.29 -8.14 10.51
CA HIS A 253 -12.71 -8.40 10.77
C HIS A 253 -13.09 -8.02 12.20
N ASP A 254 -12.18 -8.14 13.17
CA ASP A 254 -12.40 -7.69 14.55
C ASP A 254 -12.72 -6.20 14.69
N ILE A 255 -12.29 -5.38 13.72
CA ILE A 255 -12.41 -3.92 13.73
C ILE A 255 -13.20 -3.37 12.53
N GLY A 256 -14.12 -4.17 11.98
CA GLY A 256 -15.09 -3.71 10.97
C GLY A 256 -14.70 -3.95 9.50
N GLY A 257 -13.73 -4.83 9.22
CA GLY A 257 -13.10 -4.98 7.90
C GLY A 257 -13.93 -5.57 6.74
N SER A 258 -15.24 -5.79 6.90
CA SER A 258 -16.08 -6.40 5.84
C SER A 258 -17.23 -5.53 5.32
N THR A 259 -17.69 -4.53 6.05
CA THR A 259 -18.82 -3.67 5.66
C THR A 259 -18.74 -2.32 6.37
N PHE A 260 -19.86 -1.61 6.54
CA PHE A 260 -19.93 -0.49 7.46
C PHE A 260 -19.58 -0.88 8.90
N ILE A 261 -19.00 0.07 9.65
CA ILE A 261 -18.59 -0.14 11.05
C ILE A 261 -19.55 0.49 12.07
N CYS A 262 -20.31 1.52 11.69
CA CYS A 262 -21.13 2.28 12.63
C CYS A 262 -22.44 1.56 12.96
N GLY A 263 -22.85 1.58 14.23
CA GLY A 263 -24.01 0.84 14.73
C GLY A 263 -23.67 -0.07 15.90
N GLU A 264 -24.69 -0.61 16.56
CA GLU A 264 -24.56 -1.18 17.92
C GLU A 264 -24.69 -2.71 17.98
N GLN A 265 -24.92 -3.38 16.85
CA GLN A 265 -25.15 -4.84 16.77
C GLN A 265 -24.81 -5.41 15.38
N ASP A 266 -24.35 -6.67 15.33
CA ASP A 266 -24.08 -7.39 14.08
C ASP A 266 -25.30 -7.44 13.14
N ASN A 267 -25.02 -7.40 11.83
CA ASN A 267 -26.01 -7.25 10.74
C ASN A 267 -26.88 -5.96 10.80
N GLN A 268 -26.62 -5.05 11.73
CA GLN A 268 -27.27 -3.73 11.83
C GLN A 268 -26.26 -2.56 11.70
N PHE A 269 -25.08 -2.82 11.14
CA PHE A 269 -24.12 -1.77 10.85
C PHE A 269 -24.52 -0.96 9.60
N VAL A 270 -24.40 0.37 9.71
CA VAL A 270 -24.88 1.38 8.76
C VAL A 270 -23.79 2.39 8.43
N GLU A 271 -23.97 3.12 7.32
CA GLU A 271 -23.05 4.20 6.93
C GLU A 271 -22.90 5.23 8.04
N CYS A 272 -21.65 5.56 8.38
CA CYS A 272 -21.32 6.52 9.43
C CYS A 272 -21.68 7.94 9.01
N ALA A 273 -22.48 8.65 9.80
CA ALA A 273 -22.86 10.03 9.53
C ALA A 273 -21.69 11.03 9.68
N SER A 274 -20.57 10.62 10.28
CA SER A 274 -19.33 11.41 10.35
C SER A 274 -18.08 10.59 10.61
N THR A 275 -16.91 11.16 10.33
CA THR A 275 -15.60 10.60 10.74
C THR A 275 -15.49 10.45 12.26
N ALA A 276 -16.12 11.33 13.05
CA ALA A 276 -16.11 11.23 14.51
C ALA A 276 -16.90 10.00 15.00
N GLU A 277 -18.02 9.70 14.34
CA GLU A 277 -18.80 8.48 14.59
C GLU A 277 -18.06 7.21 14.15
N MET A 278 -17.43 7.24 12.96
CA MET A 278 -16.57 6.17 12.47
C MET A 278 -15.43 5.85 13.46
N LEU A 279 -14.76 6.89 13.99
CA LEU A 279 -13.72 6.73 15.00
C LEU A 279 -14.27 6.28 16.38
N LYS A 280 -15.47 6.73 16.76
CA LYS A 280 -16.16 6.25 17.97
C LYS A 280 -16.39 4.74 17.90
N TYR A 281 -16.99 4.25 16.81
CA TYR A 281 -17.23 2.82 16.65
C TYR A 281 -15.95 2.02 16.42
N LEU A 282 -14.94 2.56 15.74
CA LEU A 282 -13.66 1.86 15.54
C LEU A 282 -12.91 1.57 16.85
N ASN A 283 -12.87 2.52 17.78
CA ASN A 283 -12.34 2.25 19.12
C ASN A 283 -13.28 1.31 19.89
N GLU A 284 -14.61 1.52 19.83
CA GLU A 284 -15.60 0.65 20.47
C GLU A 284 -15.43 -0.83 20.06
N ARG A 285 -15.13 -1.15 18.79
CA ARG A 285 -14.86 -2.54 18.35
C ARG A 285 -13.69 -3.18 19.10
N PHE A 286 -12.62 -2.42 19.37
CA PHE A 286 -11.47 -2.91 20.14
C PHE A 286 -11.76 -2.92 21.64
N ASP A 287 -12.24 -1.80 22.18
CA ASP A 287 -12.51 -1.59 23.61
C ASP A 287 -13.46 -2.66 24.17
N LEU A 288 -14.54 -3.00 23.44
CA LEU A 288 -15.50 -4.05 23.82
C LEU A 288 -14.87 -5.45 23.89
N GLN A 289 -13.79 -5.71 23.15
CA GLN A 289 -13.05 -6.98 23.18
C GLN A 289 -11.96 -6.96 24.26
N ALA A 290 -11.23 -5.85 24.38
CA ALA A 290 -10.19 -5.66 25.39
C ALA A 290 -10.73 -5.76 26.83
N GLN A 291 -11.93 -5.19 27.07
CA GLN A 291 -12.60 -5.22 28.38
C GLN A 291 -13.35 -6.54 28.67
N TYR A 292 -13.33 -7.54 27.78
CA TYR A 292 -14.17 -8.74 27.96
C TYR A 292 -13.65 -9.65 29.08
N VAL A 293 -14.25 -9.49 30.25
CA VAL A 293 -14.01 -10.39 31.40
C VAL A 293 -14.72 -11.71 31.18
N SER A 294 -13.95 -12.73 30.78
CA SER A 294 -14.47 -14.08 30.57
C SER A 294 -14.94 -14.71 31.90
N PRO A 295 -16.11 -15.38 31.93
CA PRO A 295 -16.57 -16.11 33.12
C PRO A 295 -15.64 -17.29 33.46
N ASN A 296 -14.86 -17.75 32.49
CA ASN A 296 -13.93 -18.87 32.59
C ASN A 296 -12.57 -18.39 33.11
N GLN A 297 -12.54 -17.95 34.37
CA GLN A 297 -11.34 -17.46 35.08
C GLN A 297 -10.63 -16.29 34.36
N ASN A 298 -11.40 -15.43 33.68
CA ASN A 298 -10.91 -14.35 32.84
C ASN A 298 -9.90 -14.76 31.76
N ARG A 299 -10.16 -15.87 31.05
CA ARG A 299 -9.21 -16.42 30.07
C ARG A 299 -9.04 -15.64 28.76
N TYR A 300 -9.85 -14.62 28.42
CA TYR A 300 -9.72 -13.92 27.13
C TYR A 300 -8.62 -12.85 27.11
N GLY A 301 -8.34 -12.25 28.28
CA GLY A 301 -7.30 -11.23 28.49
C GLY A 301 -7.24 -10.82 29.96
N ASP A 302 -6.10 -10.32 30.41
CA ASP A 302 -5.97 -9.60 31.68
C ASP A 302 -5.54 -8.14 31.38
N ASP A 303 -5.16 -7.37 32.39
CA ASP A 303 -4.75 -5.95 32.38
C ASP A 303 -3.74 -5.52 31.28
N SER A 304 -3.24 -6.47 30.47
CA SER A 304 -2.41 -6.27 29.29
C SER A 304 -3.17 -6.11 27.96
N SER A 305 -4.45 -6.50 27.85
CA SER A 305 -5.24 -6.40 26.59
C SER A 305 -5.77 -5.00 26.28
N ASP A 306 -5.66 -4.04 27.20
CA ASP A 306 -6.02 -2.61 27.07
C ASP A 306 -5.19 -1.83 26.00
N SER A 307 -4.44 -2.52 25.12
CA SER A 307 -3.48 -1.92 24.20
C SER A 307 -3.31 -2.73 22.91
N HIS A 308 -3.24 -2.02 21.77
CA HIS A 308 -2.90 -2.56 20.45
C HIS A 308 -1.47 -3.13 20.36
N TYR A 309 -0.67 -3.01 21.43
CA TYR A 309 0.60 -3.68 21.61
C TYR A 309 0.79 -4.09 23.08
N TYR A 310 1.18 -5.34 23.34
CA TYR A 310 1.56 -5.80 24.69
C TYR A 310 2.54 -6.99 24.63
N VAL A 311 3.23 -7.26 25.75
CA VAL A 311 4.20 -8.35 25.88
C VAL A 311 3.78 -9.31 26.98
N GLU A 312 3.43 -10.54 26.61
CA GLU A 312 3.14 -11.63 27.52
C GLU A 312 4.42 -12.42 27.80
N ARG A 313 4.88 -12.47 29.06
CA ARG A 313 6.02 -13.29 29.47
C ARG A 313 5.56 -14.54 30.20
N VAL A 314 5.97 -15.71 29.70
CA VAL A 314 5.74 -17.00 30.34
C VAL A 314 7.07 -17.58 30.81
N THR A 315 7.14 -17.92 32.10
CA THR A 315 8.31 -18.58 32.72
C THR A 315 7.89 -19.88 33.38
N LYS A 316 8.51 -21.01 33.00
CA LYS A 316 8.23 -22.33 33.61
C LYS A 316 9.43 -23.27 33.40
N ASN A 317 9.82 -23.98 34.45
CA ASN A 317 10.94 -24.96 34.44
C ASN A 317 12.22 -24.38 33.81
N ASP A 318 12.62 -23.20 34.28
CA ASP A 318 13.76 -22.40 33.82
C ASP A 318 13.76 -22.03 32.33
N VAL A 319 12.65 -22.20 31.61
CA VAL A 319 12.45 -21.70 30.24
C VAL A 319 11.60 -20.42 30.29
N THR A 320 12.06 -19.41 29.56
CA THR A 320 11.41 -18.10 29.43
C THR A 320 11.00 -17.83 27.98
N VAL A 321 9.75 -17.44 27.78
CA VAL A 321 9.17 -17.10 26.47
C VAL A 321 8.53 -15.72 26.55
N ASP A 322 8.97 -14.79 25.71
CA ASP A 322 8.30 -13.51 25.49
C ASP A 322 7.48 -13.57 24.21
N ILE A 323 6.17 -13.34 24.32
CA ILE A 323 5.25 -13.18 23.19
C ILE A 323 4.98 -11.69 23.03
N PHE A 324 5.47 -11.12 21.95
CA PHE A 324 5.18 -9.75 21.54
C PHE A 324 3.93 -9.79 20.67
N ASN A 325 2.84 -9.21 21.16
CA ASN A 325 1.55 -9.17 20.51
C ASN A 325 1.36 -7.79 19.87
N LEU A 326 1.12 -7.76 18.57
CA LEU A 326 1.05 -6.51 17.81
C LEU A 326 -0.16 -6.48 16.89
N ASP A 327 -0.95 -5.42 17.02
CA ASP A 327 -1.83 -4.99 15.96
C ASP A 327 -1.00 -4.72 14.68
N THR A 328 -1.42 -5.38 13.60
CA THR A 328 -0.81 -5.27 12.26
C THR A 328 -1.80 -4.82 11.20
N ASN A 329 -2.97 -4.29 11.59
CA ASN A 329 -3.91 -3.60 10.72
C ASN A 329 -3.35 -2.30 10.10
N TYR A 330 -2.05 -2.05 10.26
CA TYR A 330 -1.23 -1.13 9.46
C TYR A 330 -0.47 -1.79 8.28
N ALA A 331 -0.87 -3.00 7.86
CA ALA A 331 -0.43 -3.64 6.62
C ALA A 331 -0.75 -2.77 5.37
N ASP A 332 -0.09 -3.04 4.24
CA ASP A 332 -0.30 -2.30 2.97
C ASP A 332 -1.31 -2.97 2.02
N SER A 333 -1.58 -4.27 2.22
CA SER A 333 -2.66 -5.02 1.57
C SER A 333 -3.67 -5.46 2.62
N HIS A 334 -4.95 -5.37 2.29
CA HIS A 334 -6.12 -5.70 3.13
C HIS A 334 -6.25 -5.01 4.52
N GLY A 335 -5.29 -4.17 4.93
CA GLY A 335 -5.39 -3.27 6.08
C GLY A 335 -5.02 -1.81 5.74
N GLY A 336 -4.72 -1.01 6.77
CA GLY A 336 -3.74 0.08 6.63
C GLY A 336 -4.19 1.54 6.61
N ARG A 337 -5.50 1.85 6.61
CA ARG A 337 -5.96 3.24 6.32
C ARG A 337 -6.90 3.93 7.31
N GLN A 338 -7.27 3.34 8.46
CA GLN A 338 -8.20 3.98 9.41
C GLN A 338 -7.86 3.93 10.92
N VAL A 339 -6.93 3.09 11.39
CA VAL A 339 -6.95 2.60 12.81
C VAL A 339 -6.11 3.39 13.83
N CYS A 340 -4.87 3.77 13.53
CA CYS A 340 -3.80 3.75 14.55
C CYS A 340 -3.57 5.02 15.44
N CYS A 341 -4.43 6.04 15.47
CA CYS A 341 -4.14 7.31 16.17
C CYS A 341 -5.23 7.75 17.17
N GLN A 342 -5.23 7.11 18.34
CA GLN A 342 -6.24 7.19 19.41
C GLN A 342 -6.21 8.50 20.26
N CYS A 343 -5.82 9.63 19.66
CA CYS A 343 -5.52 10.88 20.38
C CYS A 343 -6.62 11.38 21.33
N TYR A 344 -7.89 11.24 20.95
CA TYR A 344 -9.01 11.70 21.77
C TYR A 344 -9.18 10.91 23.09
N GLY A 345 -8.73 9.65 23.16
CA GLY A 345 -8.71 8.87 24.40
C GLY A 345 -7.56 9.30 25.33
N TYR A 346 -6.36 9.46 24.77
CA TYR A 346 -5.19 9.93 25.54
C TYR A 346 -5.34 11.38 26.03
N SER A 347 -6.03 12.23 25.28
CA SER A 347 -6.44 13.57 25.71
C SER A 347 -7.27 13.54 26.99
N GLN A 348 -8.31 12.69 27.04
CA GLN A 348 -9.18 12.58 28.22
C GLN A 348 -8.50 11.92 29.42
N LYS A 349 -7.63 10.91 29.19
CA LYS A 349 -6.96 10.15 30.28
C LYS A 349 -5.75 10.87 30.89
N TYR A 350 -5.05 11.72 30.12
CA TYR A 350 -3.80 12.36 30.54
C TYR A 350 -3.74 13.88 30.38
N GLY A 351 -4.83 14.54 29.94
CA GLY A 351 -4.93 15.99 29.90
C GLY A 351 -4.25 16.68 28.70
N TYR A 352 -4.01 15.96 27.61
CA TYR A 352 -3.52 16.57 26.37
C TYR A 352 -4.59 17.43 25.68
N ASP A 353 -4.14 18.48 25.00
CA ASP A 353 -4.96 19.42 24.24
C ASP A 353 -5.67 18.74 23.04
N SER A 354 -6.97 18.47 23.20
CA SER A 354 -7.82 17.79 22.21
C SER A 354 -7.95 18.53 20.88
N SER A 355 -7.67 19.83 20.83
CA SER A 355 -7.76 20.61 19.58
C SER A 355 -6.72 20.18 18.54
N LYS A 356 -5.64 19.54 18.97
CA LYS A 356 -4.52 19.09 18.11
C LYS A 356 -4.68 17.68 17.55
N CYS A 357 -5.76 16.96 17.91
CA CYS A 357 -5.94 15.56 17.51
C CYS A 357 -6.17 15.34 15.99
N ASN A 358 -6.25 16.40 15.18
CA ASN A 358 -6.34 16.31 13.72
C ASN A 358 -4.98 16.40 12.99
N ASP A 359 -3.91 16.81 13.69
CA ASP A 359 -2.57 17.04 13.11
C ASP A 359 -1.57 15.91 13.39
N VAL A 360 -1.97 14.92 14.20
CA VAL A 360 -1.10 13.89 14.77
C VAL A 360 -0.60 12.89 13.72
N VAL A 361 0.69 12.58 13.73
CA VAL A 361 1.32 11.60 12.84
C VAL A 361 1.99 10.46 13.62
N ALA A 362 2.24 9.33 12.94
CA ALA A 362 2.92 8.18 13.53
C ALA A 362 4.32 8.59 14.06
N GLY A 363 4.48 8.57 15.38
CA GLY A 363 5.67 9.04 16.10
C GLY A 363 5.39 10.16 17.11
N ASP A 364 4.26 10.87 17.01
CA ASP A 364 3.81 11.82 18.03
C ASP A 364 3.27 11.10 19.27
N ALA A 365 3.41 11.73 20.44
CA ALA A 365 3.00 11.19 21.74
C ALA A 365 1.48 10.98 21.95
N ALA A 366 0.66 11.19 20.92
CA ALA A 366 -0.80 11.03 20.94
C ALA A 366 -1.36 10.12 19.83
N CYS A 367 -0.53 9.64 18.90
CA CYS A 367 -0.81 8.33 18.27
C CYS A 367 -0.27 7.26 19.22
N ALA A 368 -0.79 6.03 19.12
CA ALA A 368 -0.09 4.91 19.76
C ALA A 368 1.34 4.86 19.19
N VAL A 369 2.34 4.63 20.05
CA VAL A 369 3.70 4.41 19.57
C VAL A 369 3.67 3.22 18.64
N ASP A 370 4.07 3.43 17.38
CA ASP A 370 4.15 2.40 16.35
C ASP A 370 4.58 1.06 16.97
N SER A 371 3.75 0.02 16.83
CA SER A 371 3.98 -1.28 17.45
C SER A 371 5.37 -1.83 17.11
N TYR A 372 5.91 -1.49 15.92
CA TYR A 372 7.30 -1.75 15.55
C TYR A 372 8.30 -1.07 16.49
N MET A 373 8.10 0.21 16.83
CA MET A 373 8.99 0.98 17.69
C MET A 373 8.94 0.55 19.15
N GLN A 374 7.81 0.04 19.65
CA GLN A 374 7.74 -0.53 20.99
C GLN A 374 8.34 -1.95 21.02
N ALA A 375 7.98 -2.80 20.07
CA ALA A 375 8.64 -4.08 19.83
C ALA A 375 10.16 -3.96 19.74
N ALA A 376 10.69 -2.98 18.99
CA ALA A 376 12.12 -2.76 18.83
C ALA A 376 12.85 -2.35 20.12
N ARG A 377 12.15 -1.74 21.10
CA ARG A 377 12.72 -1.51 22.43
C ARG A 377 12.65 -2.77 23.28
N ASP A 378 11.48 -3.39 23.34
CA ASP A 378 11.17 -4.42 24.32
C ASP A 378 11.81 -5.76 23.94
N MET A 379 11.90 -6.10 22.64
CA MET A 379 12.66 -7.25 22.14
C MET A 379 14.18 -7.09 22.33
N LYS A 380 14.69 -5.85 22.29
CA LYS A 380 16.10 -5.54 22.56
C LYS A 380 16.42 -5.57 24.07
N ALA A 381 15.45 -5.25 24.92
CA ALA A 381 15.56 -5.39 26.38
C ALA A 381 15.30 -6.83 26.87
N SER A 382 14.64 -7.65 26.05
CA SER A 382 14.24 -9.02 26.40
C SER A 382 15.41 -10.00 26.52
N THR A 383 15.57 -10.53 27.72
CA THR A 383 16.52 -11.61 28.05
C THR A 383 15.91 -13.01 27.96
N ALA A 384 14.71 -13.17 27.37
CA ALA A 384 14.03 -14.45 27.29
C ALA A 384 14.73 -15.45 26.33
N ASP A 385 14.68 -16.74 26.69
CA ASP A 385 15.23 -17.85 25.89
C ASP A 385 14.59 -17.90 24.49
N PHE A 386 13.27 -17.66 24.42
CA PHE A 386 12.54 -17.54 23.17
C PHE A 386 11.80 -16.20 23.08
N LYS A 387 11.80 -15.63 21.86
CA LYS A 387 11.01 -14.46 21.49
C LYS A 387 10.07 -14.86 20.35
N ILE A 388 8.78 -14.58 20.51
CA ILE A 388 7.72 -14.86 19.55
C ILE A 388 7.08 -13.55 19.12
N ILE A 389 6.85 -13.38 17.83
CA ILE A 389 5.99 -12.33 17.31
C ILE A 389 4.63 -12.93 16.97
N ASN A 390 3.56 -12.35 17.53
CA ASN A 390 2.17 -12.68 17.23
C ASN A 390 1.50 -11.51 16.53
N THR A 391 1.04 -11.71 15.29
CA THR A 391 0.34 -10.70 14.48
C THR A 391 -0.84 -11.31 13.73
N HIS A 392 -1.64 -10.48 13.05
CA HIS A 392 -2.62 -10.97 12.07
C HIS A 392 -2.01 -11.06 10.67
N TYR A 393 -1.22 -10.07 10.24
CA TYR A 393 -0.65 -10.04 8.89
C TYR A 393 0.82 -10.49 8.85
N SER A 394 1.15 -11.37 7.88
CA SER A 394 2.53 -11.61 7.44
C SER A 394 3.17 -10.38 6.79
N PRO A 395 4.47 -10.09 7.05
CA PRO A 395 5.21 -9.06 6.33
C PRO A 395 5.43 -9.34 4.84
N HIS A 396 5.61 -10.58 4.38
CA HIS A 396 5.88 -10.85 2.95
C HIS A 396 4.64 -10.85 2.06
N PHE A 397 3.48 -11.21 2.59
CA PHE A 397 2.24 -11.26 1.80
C PHE A 397 1.48 -9.92 1.80
N HIS A 398 1.53 -9.16 2.90
CA HIS A 398 0.60 -8.04 3.12
C HIS A 398 1.26 -6.67 3.25
N MET A 399 2.58 -6.60 3.13
CA MET A 399 3.30 -5.35 3.28
C MET A 399 4.11 -5.09 2.01
N THR A 400 4.24 -3.81 1.61
CA THR A 400 5.09 -3.41 0.48
C THR A 400 6.51 -3.95 0.68
N PRO A 401 7.37 -3.98 -0.37
CA PRO A 401 8.78 -4.24 -0.15
C PRO A 401 9.30 -3.38 1.01
N ASP A 402 9.10 -2.06 0.99
CA ASP A 402 9.48 -1.17 2.12
C ASP A 402 8.49 -1.16 3.29
N LYS A 403 7.77 -2.25 3.56
CA LYS A 403 7.19 -2.53 4.89
C LYS A 403 7.44 -3.97 5.36
N MET A 404 7.63 -4.91 4.44
CA MET A 404 7.98 -6.30 4.72
C MET A 404 9.23 -6.41 5.63
N LYS A 405 10.24 -5.56 5.43
CA LYS A 405 11.62 -5.99 5.71
C LYS A 405 12.29 -5.41 6.98
N LYS A 406 11.99 -4.24 7.59
CA LYS A 406 12.54 -3.97 8.96
C LYS A 406 11.91 -4.91 9.99
N TRP A 407 10.73 -5.48 9.75
CA TRP A 407 10.25 -6.59 10.57
C TRP A 407 11.27 -7.72 10.56
N TYR A 408 11.84 -8.04 9.39
CA TYR A 408 12.97 -8.96 9.27
C TYR A 408 14.24 -8.47 9.98
N LYS A 409 14.62 -7.19 9.84
CA LYS A 409 15.76 -6.63 10.60
C LYS A 409 15.55 -6.76 12.11
N LEU A 410 14.38 -6.39 12.62
CA LEU A 410 14.02 -6.52 14.02
C LEU A 410 14.14 -7.98 14.45
N THR A 411 13.57 -8.93 13.70
CA THR A 411 13.69 -10.36 14.01
C THR A 411 15.12 -10.89 13.95
N LYS A 412 16.01 -10.36 13.10
CA LYS A 412 17.43 -10.73 13.08
C LYS A 412 18.21 -10.08 14.22
N ASP A 413 18.13 -8.76 14.35
CA ASP A 413 18.88 -7.95 15.31
C ASP A 413 18.51 -8.31 16.77
N THR A 414 17.28 -8.76 17.02
CA THR A 414 16.81 -9.19 18.34
C THR A 414 16.64 -10.71 18.49
N ASN A 415 16.94 -11.48 17.43
CA ASN A 415 16.93 -12.94 17.43
C ASN A 415 15.57 -13.54 17.86
N VAL A 416 14.54 -13.25 17.05
CA VAL A 416 13.19 -13.82 17.18
C VAL A 416 13.17 -15.25 16.64
N ALA A 417 12.62 -16.17 17.41
CA ALA A 417 12.54 -17.58 17.04
C ALA A 417 11.47 -17.83 15.97
N VAL A 418 10.27 -17.28 16.18
CA VAL A 418 9.13 -17.47 15.27
C VAL A 418 8.21 -16.25 15.23
N TRP A 419 7.69 -15.97 14.04
CA TRP A 419 6.58 -15.07 13.74
C TRP A 419 5.36 -15.92 13.36
N PHE A 420 4.21 -15.67 13.99
CA PHE A 420 2.93 -16.23 13.59
C PHE A 420 2.00 -15.16 13.03
N ASN A 421 1.22 -15.53 12.01
CA ASN A 421 0.17 -14.70 11.43
C ASN A 421 -1.03 -15.52 10.93
N GLY A 422 -2.15 -14.84 10.71
CA GLY A 422 -3.36 -15.37 10.08
C GLY A 422 -3.57 -14.77 8.68
N HIS A 423 -4.80 -14.31 8.43
CA HIS A 423 -5.26 -13.45 7.34
C HIS A 423 -5.43 -14.09 5.95
N THR A 424 -4.46 -14.84 5.43
CA THR A 424 -4.56 -15.47 4.09
C THR A 424 -5.34 -16.78 4.07
N HIS A 425 -6.02 -17.10 5.18
CA HIS A 425 -6.86 -18.27 5.40
C HIS A 425 -6.19 -19.64 5.15
N GLY A 426 -4.85 -19.69 5.08
CA GLY A 426 -4.10 -20.91 4.79
C GLY A 426 -3.10 -21.26 5.90
N PHE A 427 -2.19 -22.18 5.57
CA PHE A 427 -1.04 -22.51 6.40
C PHE A 427 0.22 -22.65 5.55
N ASN A 428 1.33 -22.12 6.06
CA ASN A 428 2.64 -22.34 5.49
C ASN A 428 3.71 -22.32 6.59
N HIS A 429 4.95 -22.58 6.16
CA HIS A 429 6.13 -22.36 6.97
C HIS A 429 7.25 -21.87 6.05
N ASP A 430 7.48 -20.57 6.08
CA ASP A 430 8.59 -19.90 5.43
C ASP A 430 9.74 -19.76 6.44
N ILE A 431 10.92 -20.30 6.13
CA ILE A 431 12.11 -19.96 6.91
C ILE A 431 12.63 -18.64 6.39
N ALA A 432 12.50 -17.62 7.24
CA ALA A 432 13.21 -16.37 7.05
C ALA A 432 14.70 -16.64 7.12
N ASN A 433 15.39 -15.97 6.23
CA ASN A 433 16.65 -16.46 5.78
C ASN A 433 17.72 -16.44 6.90
N TRP A 434 17.64 -15.57 7.92
CA TRP A 434 18.56 -15.51 9.07
C TRP A 434 18.21 -16.48 10.23
N GLY A 435 17.23 -17.36 10.04
CA GLY A 435 16.85 -18.39 11.02
C GLY A 435 15.61 -18.07 11.85
N THR A 436 14.94 -16.93 11.67
CA THR A 436 13.56 -16.78 12.18
C THR A 436 12.62 -17.65 11.35
N HIS A 437 11.64 -18.28 11.98
CA HIS A 437 10.58 -19.01 11.28
C HIS A 437 9.36 -18.08 11.10
N PHE A 438 8.73 -18.07 9.93
CA PHE A 438 7.45 -17.41 9.68
C PHE A 438 6.41 -18.49 9.40
N ILE A 439 5.30 -18.45 10.12
CA ILE A 439 4.27 -19.49 10.09
C ILE A 439 2.90 -18.82 9.94
N GLU A 440 2.33 -18.96 8.74
CA GLU A 440 0.92 -18.68 8.52
C GLU A 440 0.06 -19.80 9.14
N ASN A 441 -1.00 -19.40 9.82
CA ASN A 441 -1.84 -20.23 10.67
C ASN A 441 -3.30 -19.72 10.67
N GLY A 442 -3.83 -19.40 9.49
CA GLY A 442 -5.14 -18.77 9.30
C GLY A 442 -6.30 -19.73 9.08
N GLY A 443 -6.21 -20.96 9.58
CA GLY A 443 -7.25 -21.98 9.36
C GLY A 443 -7.94 -22.47 10.62
N GLY A 444 -8.16 -21.57 11.61
CA GLY A 444 -8.81 -21.88 12.88
C GLY A 444 -10.29 -22.24 12.81
N GLY A 445 -10.90 -22.22 11.61
CA GLY A 445 -12.29 -22.60 11.38
C GLY A 445 -13.29 -21.44 11.47
N GLY A 446 -12.82 -20.20 11.58
CA GLY A 446 -13.68 -19.02 11.55
C GLY A 446 -14.25 -18.72 10.17
N ILE A 447 -13.40 -18.86 9.15
CA ILE A 447 -13.66 -18.59 7.73
C ILE A 447 -13.23 -19.79 6.86
N VAL A 448 -13.66 -19.81 5.59
CA VAL A 448 -13.27 -20.87 4.64
C VAL A 448 -11.76 -20.82 4.34
N THR A 449 -11.07 -21.92 4.66
CA THR A 449 -9.63 -22.07 4.43
C THR A 449 -9.24 -22.18 2.96
N GLU A 450 -8.04 -21.72 2.60
CA GLU A 450 -7.48 -21.78 1.24
C GLU A 450 -6.03 -22.32 1.22
N THR A 451 -5.48 -22.58 0.02
CA THR A 451 -4.07 -22.95 -0.13
C THR A 451 -3.24 -21.67 -0.08
N SER A 452 -2.35 -21.53 0.91
CA SER A 452 -1.41 -20.42 0.97
C SER A 452 -0.51 -20.39 -0.28
N THR A 453 -0.18 -19.20 -0.76
CA THR A 453 0.65 -19.02 -1.95
C THR A 453 2.13 -19.35 -1.70
N GLY A 454 2.60 -19.18 -0.45
CA GLY A 454 4.00 -19.30 -0.05
C GLY A 454 4.90 -18.19 -0.62
N ALA A 455 5.94 -17.80 0.10
CA ALA A 455 6.87 -16.78 -0.38
C ALA A 455 8.29 -17.33 -0.67
N GLN A 456 8.87 -16.81 -1.75
CA GLN A 456 10.28 -17.00 -2.07
C GLN A 456 10.88 -15.69 -2.60
N ASN A 457 11.89 -15.20 -1.91
CA ASN A 457 12.67 -14.04 -2.34
C ASN A 457 14.13 -14.20 -1.88
N GLU A 458 14.90 -13.12 -1.91
CA GLU A 458 16.29 -13.06 -1.41
C GLU A 458 16.39 -13.18 0.13
N PHE A 459 15.27 -13.08 0.87
CA PHE A 459 15.18 -12.92 2.34
C PHE A 459 14.40 -14.05 3.04
N LEU A 460 13.87 -15.02 2.30
CA LEU A 460 13.20 -16.20 2.87
C LEU A 460 12.95 -17.27 1.79
N LYS A 461 12.61 -18.47 2.24
CA LYS A 461 12.11 -19.55 1.38
C LYS A 461 11.07 -20.40 2.11
N SER A 462 9.94 -20.68 1.46
CA SER A 462 9.01 -21.73 1.87
C SER A 462 9.67 -23.08 2.06
N GLN A 463 9.41 -23.69 3.21
CA GLN A 463 9.75 -25.08 3.52
C GLN A 463 8.52 -25.98 3.38
N TRP A 464 7.35 -25.49 3.75
CA TRP A 464 6.08 -26.20 3.66
C TRP A 464 4.93 -25.24 3.38
N ILE A 465 3.89 -25.75 2.70
CA ILE A 465 2.60 -25.14 2.43
C ILE A 465 1.57 -26.24 2.61
N ALA A 466 0.47 -25.97 3.31
CA ALA A 466 -0.63 -26.93 3.42
C ALA A 466 -1.52 -26.87 2.17
N ALA A 467 -1.61 -27.99 1.45
CA ALA A 467 -2.32 -28.05 0.17
C ALA A 467 -3.85 -28.22 0.35
N GLY A 468 -4.62 -27.61 -0.56
CA GLY A 468 -6.08 -27.70 -0.59
C GLY A 468 -6.74 -26.67 0.33
N ASN A 469 -7.65 -27.11 1.18
CA ASN A 469 -8.41 -26.27 2.11
C ASN A 469 -8.37 -26.91 3.51
N PRO A 470 -7.20 -27.04 4.15
CA PRO A 470 -7.08 -27.71 5.45
C PRO A 470 -7.53 -26.78 6.57
N TYR A 471 -8.16 -27.31 7.63
CA TYR A 471 -8.37 -26.62 8.90
C TYR A 471 -7.40 -27.17 9.96
N GLY A 472 -7.11 -26.39 10.99
CA GLY A 472 -6.19 -26.81 12.05
C GLY A 472 -5.64 -25.66 12.88
N PHE A 473 -4.54 -25.94 13.58
CA PHE A 473 -3.78 -24.99 14.40
C PHE A 473 -2.33 -25.46 14.57
N MET A 474 -1.53 -24.71 15.32
CA MET A 474 -0.15 -25.05 15.64
C MET A 474 0.00 -25.41 17.12
N GLU A 475 0.63 -26.55 17.40
CA GLU A 475 1.10 -26.95 18.72
C GLU A 475 2.55 -26.51 18.91
N LEU A 476 2.85 -25.89 20.06
CA LEU A 476 4.18 -25.42 20.42
C LEU A 476 4.67 -26.17 21.65
N SER A 477 5.89 -26.70 21.60
CA SER A 477 6.57 -27.33 22.74
C SER A 477 7.97 -26.75 22.91
N PHE A 478 8.27 -26.21 24.09
CA PHE A 478 9.53 -25.54 24.40
C PHE A 478 10.32 -26.35 25.42
N SER A 479 11.55 -26.70 25.09
CA SER A 479 12.58 -27.20 26.02
C SER A 479 13.62 -26.10 26.30
N LYS A 480 14.68 -26.37 27.07
CA LYS A 480 15.72 -25.37 27.37
C LYS A 480 16.64 -25.00 26.18
N ASP A 481 16.55 -25.76 25.09
CA ASP A 481 17.38 -25.59 23.89
C ASP A 481 16.57 -25.57 22.58
N TRP A 482 15.30 -26.00 22.56
CA TRP A 482 14.51 -26.19 21.34
C TRP A 482 13.03 -25.80 21.49
N LEU A 483 12.49 -25.12 20.48
CA LEU A 483 11.07 -24.95 20.20
C LEU A 483 10.68 -25.91 19.06
N LYS A 484 9.73 -26.81 19.32
CA LYS A 484 9.04 -27.64 18.33
C LYS A 484 7.71 -26.95 17.98
N VAL A 485 7.47 -26.71 16.69
CA VAL A 485 6.17 -26.26 16.17
C VAL A 485 5.61 -27.35 15.26
N GLN A 486 4.38 -27.78 15.54
CA GLN A 486 3.74 -28.93 14.94
C GLN A 486 2.34 -28.55 14.45
N PHE A 487 2.07 -28.72 13.15
CA PHE A 487 0.73 -28.54 12.59
C PHE A 487 -0.19 -29.68 13.05
N ALA A 488 -1.35 -29.33 13.58
CA ALA A 488 -2.39 -30.23 14.07
C ALA A 488 -3.69 -30.05 13.26
N THR A 489 -4.30 -31.16 12.83
CA THR A 489 -5.48 -31.20 11.95
C THR A 489 -6.30 -32.49 12.20
N PHE A 490 -7.33 -32.73 11.40
CA PHE A 490 -8.19 -33.92 11.52
C PHE A 490 -7.46 -35.21 11.11
N ASP A 491 -7.70 -36.30 11.85
CA ASP A 491 -7.39 -37.65 11.39
C ASP A 491 -8.44 -38.21 10.41
N THR A 492 -8.22 -39.44 9.94
CA THR A 492 -9.09 -40.12 8.98
C THR A 492 -10.31 -40.80 9.61
N ALA A 493 -10.53 -40.69 10.92
CA ALA A 493 -11.72 -41.21 11.60
C ALA A 493 -12.87 -40.19 11.63
N TRP A 494 -12.59 -38.90 11.43
CA TRP A 494 -13.59 -37.84 11.33
C TRP A 494 -14.58 -38.08 10.18
N GLN A 495 -15.89 -38.02 10.50
CA GLN A 495 -16.97 -37.99 9.51
C GLN A 495 -17.88 -36.80 9.82
N PHE A 496 -17.89 -35.80 8.95
CA PHE A 496 -18.55 -34.52 9.22
C PHE A 496 -20.04 -34.55 8.82
N GLY A 497 -20.93 -34.20 9.76
CA GLY A 497 -22.38 -34.22 9.57
C GLY A 497 -22.92 -33.13 8.62
N GLY A 498 -22.15 -32.07 8.40
CA GLY A 498 -22.59 -30.89 7.66
C GLY A 498 -23.58 -30.06 8.45
N VAL A 499 -24.72 -29.66 7.89
CA VAL A 499 -25.63 -28.75 8.61
C VAL A 499 -26.13 -29.33 9.93
N ASN A 500 -26.30 -30.66 10.04
CA ASN A 500 -26.56 -31.32 11.31
C ASN A 500 -25.24 -31.65 12.03
N TYR A 501 -24.92 -30.90 13.09
CA TYR A 501 -23.73 -31.15 13.90
C TYR A 501 -23.75 -32.55 14.55
N ALA A 502 -24.93 -33.03 14.96
CA ALA A 502 -25.08 -34.29 15.68
C ALA A 502 -24.79 -35.55 14.85
N ASP A 503 -24.79 -35.44 13.51
CA ASP A 503 -24.38 -36.54 12.62
C ASP A 503 -22.85 -36.66 12.49
N THR A 504 -22.08 -35.86 13.24
CA THR A 504 -20.62 -35.86 13.19
C THR A 504 -20.02 -36.98 14.04
N VAL A 505 -19.27 -37.88 13.41
CA VAL A 505 -18.36 -38.79 14.11
C VAL A 505 -17.05 -38.05 14.34
N GLN A 506 -16.74 -37.75 15.60
CA GLN A 506 -15.47 -37.14 16.00
C GLN A 506 -14.33 -38.16 15.89
N GLY A 507 -13.25 -37.76 15.22
CA GLY A 507 -11.96 -38.47 15.24
C GLY A 507 -10.96 -37.84 16.21
N GLY A 508 -9.69 -38.20 16.09
CA GLY A 508 -8.58 -37.65 16.85
C GLY A 508 -7.82 -36.52 16.14
N VAL A 509 -6.72 -36.09 16.78
CA VAL A 509 -5.73 -35.16 16.24
C VAL A 509 -4.71 -35.89 15.38
N ASN A 510 -4.55 -35.43 14.15
CA ASN A 510 -3.47 -35.81 13.24
C ASN A 510 -2.37 -34.73 13.25
N ARG A 511 -1.11 -35.17 13.27
CA ARG A 511 0.07 -34.29 13.37
C ARG A 511 0.85 -34.32 12.07
N GLY A 512 0.79 -33.21 11.33
CA GLY A 512 1.36 -33.05 10.00
C GLY A 512 2.78 -32.47 10.02
N HIS A 513 2.97 -31.35 9.32
CA HIS A 513 4.27 -30.66 9.24
C HIS A 513 4.83 -30.29 10.62
N CYS A 514 6.12 -30.52 10.81
CA CYS A 514 6.85 -30.29 12.04
C CYS A 514 8.13 -29.50 11.72
N CYS A 515 8.45 -28.49 12.53
CA CYS A 515 9.76 -27.84 12.52
C CYS A 515 10.31 -27.67 13.94
N LEU A 516 11.65 -27.62 14.00
CA LEU A 516 12.42 -27.51 15.23
C LEU A 516 13.35 -26.30 15.09
N GLN A 517 13.24 -25.36 16.02
CA GLN A 517 14.04 -24.13 16.07
C GLN A 517 14.81 -24.07 17.38
N SER A 518 16.07 -23.63 17.33
CA SER A 518 16.97 -23.65 18.48
C SER A 518 16.96 -22.36 19.32
N VAL A 519 17.31 -22.48 20.60
CA VAL A 519 17.63 -21.33 21.47
C VAL A 519 18.99 -20.77 21.05
N ALA A 520 18.95 -19.79 20.16
CA ALA A 520 20.10 -19.04 19.69
C ALA A 520 20.65 -18.10 20.79
N LYS A 521 21.50 -18.64 21.68
CA LYS A 521 22.20 -17.88 22.73
C LYS A 521 23.30 -17.02 22.09
N MET A 522 23.09 -15.71 21.99
CA MET A 522 24.18 -14.77 21.69
C MET A 522 25.26 -14.87 22.78
N SER A 523 26.54 -14.86 22.40
CA SER A 523 27.64 -14.87 23.36
C SER A 523 27.65 -13.57 24.18
N SER A 524 27.44 -13.68 25.49
CA SER A 524 27.35 -12.53 26.39
C SER A 524 28.69 -11.79 26.54
N SER A 525 28.81 -10.62 25.93
CA SER A 525 29.64 -9.55 26.51
C SER A 525 28.94 -9.01 27.77
N ALA A 526 29.72 -8.59 28.76
CA ALA A 526 29.22 -8.17 30.06
C ALA A 526 28.34 -6.90 29.98
N PRO A 527 27.38 -6.70 30.92
CA PRO A 527 26.57 -5.49 30.96
C PRO A 527 27.46 -4.25 31.18
N VAL A 528 27.29 -3.24 30.32
CA VAL A 528 28.02 -1.97 30.41
C VAL A 528 27.22 -0.98 31.26
N ASP A 529 27.79 -0.62 32.41
CA ASP A 529 27.30 0.44 33.29
C ASP A 529 27.30 1.80 32.53
N PRO A 530 26.20 2.59 32.52
CA PRO A 530 26.12 3.86 31.80
C PRO A 530 27.09 4.98 32.22
N ALA A 531 27.99 4.75 33.19
CA ALA A 531 28.70 5.79 33.93
C ALA A 531 30.25 5.78 33.80
N SER A 532 30.83 5.68 32.59
CA SER A 532 32.24 6.05 32.37
C SER A 532 32.54 6.59 30.96
N VAL A 533 33.55 7.45 30.84
CA VAL A 533 33.83 8.28 29.65
C VAL A 533 35.35 8.39 29.40
N GLN A 534 35.77 8.44 28.13
CA GLN A 534 37.15 8.52 27.58
C GLN A 534 37.90 7.16 27.47
N VAL A 535 38.51 6.71 26.36
CA VAL A 535 39.43 7.32 25.34
C VAL A 535 40.86 7.51 25.91
N PRO A 536 41.98 7.03 25.31
CA PRO A 536 42.14 6.03 24.21
C PRO A 536 43.45 5.15 24.18
N VAL A 537 43.60 4.31 23.12
CA VAL A 537 44.82 3.68 22.49
C VAL A 537 45.77 2.74 23.31
N SER A 538 46.34 1.76 22.58
CA SER A 538 47.60 0.99 22.81
C SER A 538 47.55 -0.24 23.73
N SER A 539 48.39 -1.28 23.59
CA SER A 539 49.10 -1.87 22.41
C SER A 539 49.73 -3.22 22.81
N GLU A 540 50.16 -4.03 21.82
CA GLU A 540 50.93 -5.31 22.00
C GLU A 540 50.14 -6.48 22.65
N GLY A 541 50.49 -7.75 22.45
CA GLY A 541 51.50 -8.35 21.55
C GLY A 541 51.63 -9.89 21.72
N ALA A 542 52.08 -10.59 20.67
CA ALA A 542 52.35 -12.05 20.55
C ALA A 542 51.13 -13.01 20.78
N SER A 543 50.73 -13.97 19.93
CA SER A 543 51.31 -14.75 18.80
C SER A 543 51.85 -16.15 19.15
N LEU A 544 51.89 -17.02 18.13
CA LEU A 544 52.43 -18.40 18.06
C LEU A 544 51.55 -19.51 18.67
N LEU A 545 51.41 -20.73 18.09
CA LEU A 545 51.68 -21.25 16.73
C LEU A 545 51.01 -22.65 16.54
N HIS A 546 51.07 -23.20 15.31
CA HIS A 546 50.67 -24.56 14.87
C HIS A 546 49.14 -24.84 14.79
N GLY A 547 48.56 -25.44 13.74
CA GLY A 547 49.04 -25.74 12.38
C GLY A 547 49.20 -27.23 12.06
N GLY A 548 48.34 -27.80 11.19
CA GLY A 548 48.56 -29.15 10.62
C GLY A 548 47.34 -29.91 10.06
N ALA A 549 47.04 -29.70 8.77
CA ALA A 549 46.37 -30.63 7.81
C ALA A 549 44.95 -31.23 8.07
N ALA A 550 44.26 -31.52 6.97
CA ALA A 550 43.01 -32.29 6.87
C ALA A 550 43.28 -33.60 6.05
N PRO A 551 42.32 -34.54 5.82
CA PRO A 551 41.21 -34.29 4.87
C PRO A 551 39.87 -35.08 5.04
N ALA A 552 38.85 -34.58 4.31
CA ALA A 552 37.75 -35.30 3.63
C ALA A 552 36.55 -35.95 4.38
N ALA A 553 35.38 -35.81 3.72
CA ALA A 553 34.06 -36.46 3.95
C ALA A 553 33.31 -36.08 5.25
N THR A 554 31.97 -35.98 5.32
CA THR A 554 30.90 -36.24 4.33
C THR A 554 29.76 -35.19 4.42
N ALA A 555 28.99 -35.06 3.34
CA ALA A 555 27.78 -34.25 3.11
C ALA A 555 26.94 -33.70 4.31
N ALA A 556 26.53 -32.42 4.20
CA ALA A 556 25.15 -31.98 4.50
C ALA A 556 24.78 -30.57 3.96
N LYS A 557 23.45 -30.37 3.87
CA LYS A 557 22.62 -29.15 3.76
C LYS A 557 23.06 -27.99 4.69
N VAL A 558 22.68 -26.71 4.53
CA VAL A 558 21.92 -25.93 3.52
C VAL A 558 22.29 -24.42 3.68
N ARG A 559 21.63 -23.52 2.93
CA ARG A 559 21.60 -22.05 3.08
C ARG A 559 21.84 -21.53 4.52
N LEU A 560 22.69 -20.50 4.74
CA LEU A 560 22.43 -19.03 4.53
C LEU A 560 21.38 -18.55 5.61
N SER A 561 21.21 -17.29 6.08
CA SER A 561 21.01 -16.04 5.33
C SER A 561 20.47 -14.77 6.17
N ILE A 562 19.43 -13.94 5.79
CA ILE A 562 19.45 -12.62 5.03
C ILE A 562 18.16 -11.64 5.03
N LEU A 563 18.35 -10.28 5.13
CA LEU A 563 17.66 -8.96 4.71
C LEU A 563 16.30 -8.29 5.20
N LYS A 564 15.80 -7.00 4.97
CA LYS A 564 16.04 -5.63 4.26
C LYS A 564 15.21 -4.38 4.90
N THR A 565 14.73 -3.31 4.19
CA THR A 565 14.04 -1.97 4.53
C THR A 565 12.58 -1.85 5.14
N LEU A 566 12.17 -0.67 5.68
CA LEU A 566 10.77 -0.32 6.13
C LEU A 566 10.48 1.22 6.19
N THR A 567 9.27 1.65 5.80
CA THR A 567 8.65 3.03 5.77
C THR A 567 7.14 2.96 6.19
N LYS A 568 6.04 3.60 5.74
CA LYS A 568 5.56 4.62 4.73
C LYS A 568 4.12 5.05 5.20
N THR A 569 3.61 6.29 4.95
CA THR A 569 2.31 6.82 5.52
C THR A 569 1.35 7.52 4.50
N ASN A 570 0.16 8.03 4.91
CA ASN A 570 -0.97 8.47 4.04
C ASN A 570 -1.76 9.72 4.56
N ARG A 571 -2.56 10.38 3.68
CA ARG A 571 -3.53 11.49 3.99
C ARG A 571 -4.84 11.45 3.16
N THR A 572 -5.86 12.23 3.55
CA THR A 572 -7.16 12.42 2.86
C THR A 572 -7.34 13.85 2.29
N TYR A 573 -8.33 14.05 1.40
CA TYR A 573 -8.58 15.34 0.72
C TYR A 573 -10.08 15.53 0.42
N SER A 574 -10.73 16.51 1.06
CA SER A 574 -12.07 16.97 0.69
C SER A 574 -12.29 18.42 1.15
N ARG A 575 -12.48 19.33 0.19
CA ARG A 575 -12.95 20.72 0.36
C ARG A 575 -13.29 21.32 -1.00
N THR A 576 -14.11 22.38 -1.01
CA THR A 576 -14.53 23.05 -2.25
C THR A 576 -13.36 23.77 -2.95
N PRO A 577 -13.34 23.87 -4.30
CA PRO A 577 -12.10 24.16 -5.06
C PRO A 577 -11.57 25.61 -5.04
N SER A 578 -11.95 26.43 -4.06
CA SER A 578 -11.83 27.91 -4.14
C SER A 578 -11.10 28.60 -2.98
N GLN A 579 -10.64 27.88 -1.94
CA GLN A 579 -9.98 28.48 -0.78
C GLN A 579 -8.65 27.81 -0.45
N VAL A 580 -7.58 28.61 -0.45
CA VAL A 580 -6.24 28.21 0.01
C VAL A 580 -6.27 28.08 1.53
N ASP A 581 -5.76 26.98 2.07
CA ASP A 581 -5.61 26.82 3.51
C ASP A 581 -4.45 27.66 4.05
N THR A 582 -4.78 28.86 4.54
CA THR A 582 -3.83 29.79 5.13
C THR A 582 -3.47 29.49 6.59
N SER A 583 -4.02 28.42 7.19
CA SER A 583 -3.71 28.05 8.58
C SER A 583 -2.33 27.40 8.73
N THR A 584 -1.89 26.62 7.74
CA THR A 584 -0.56 25.98 7.77
C THR A 584 0.51 26.96 7.28
N PRO A 585 1.68 27.10 7.93
CA PRO A 585 2.74 28.01 7.45
C PRO A 585 3.25 27.71 6.02
N ARG A 586 2.88 26.57 5.44
CA ARG A 586 3.39 26.08 4.16
C ARG A 586 2.75 26.71 2.92
N TYR A 587 1.52 27.25 3.00
CA TYR A 587 0.93 27.99 1.87
C TYR A 587 1.88 29.10 1.35
N GLN A 588 2.76 29.59 2.23
CA GLN A 588 3.79 30.58 1.94
C GLN A 588 4.66 30.22 0.71
N VAL A 589 5.02 28.95 0.59
CA VAL A 589 5.85 28.40 -0.48
C VAL A 589 5.04 27.57 -1.51
N ASP A 590 3.98 26.88 -1.09
CA ASP A 590 3.10 26.11 -2.00
C ASP A 590 2.49 27.00 -3.10
N TYR A 591 1.90 28.13 -2.72
CA TYR A 591 1.02 28.90 -3.61
C TYR A 591 1.72 29.52 -4.83
N TYR A 592 3.06 29.67 -4.78
CA TYR A 592 3.88 30.15 -5.90
C TYR A 592 5.05 29.21 -6.22
N ALA A 593 4.94 27.93 -5.84
CA ALA A 593 5.98 26.91 -5.95
C ALA A 593 6.70 26.87 -7.30
N GLN A 594 5.95 26.81 -8.41
CA GLN A 594 6.50 26.75 -9.76
C GLN A 594 7.41 27.96 -10.06
N LYS A 595 7.04 29.15 -9.57
CA LYS A 595 7.78 30.40 -9.78
C LYS A 595 9.04 30.48 -8.91
N TYR A 596 8.99 29.95 -7.69
CA TYR A 596 10.17 29.79 -6.85
C TYR A 596 11.16 28.76 -7.45
N VAL A 597 10.66 27.65 -7.99
CA VAL A 597 11.50 26.67 -8.74
C VAL A 597 12.08 27.28 -10.01
N ALA A 598 11.30 28.02 -10.80
CA ALA A 598 11.81 28.74 -11.97
C ALA A 598 12.94 29.72 -11.61
N THR A 599 12.84 30.38 -10.45
CA THR A 599 13.90 31.26 -9.92
C THR A 599 15.18 30.49 -9.57
N LEU A 600 15.07 29.32 -8.91
CA LEU A 600 16.23 28.43 -8.68
C LEU A 600 16.82 27.89 -9.99
N MET A 601 15.99 27.55 -10.97
CA MET A 601 16.44 27.07 -12.28
C MET A 601 17.22 28.17 -13.02
N ALA A 602 16.81 29.43 -12.93
CA ALA A 602 17.57 30.56 -13.47
C ALA A 602 18.93 30.76 -12.78
N GLN A 603 18.99 30.63 -11.44
CA GLN A 603 20.25 30.65 -10.70
C GLN A 603 21.17 29.50 -11.15
N SER A 604 20.67 28.27 -11.19
CA SER A 604 21.44 27.09 -11.63
C SER A 604 21.88 27.20 -13.10
N ALA A 605 21.03 27.73 -13.98
CA ALA A 605 21.36 27.94 -15.37
C ALA A 605 22.44 29.03 -15.58
N THR A 606 22.47 30.05 -14.71
CA THR A 606 23.54 31.07 -14.69
C THR A 606 24.90 30.45 -14.34
N GLU A 607 24.92 29.54 -13.35
CA GLU A 607 26.13 28.84 -12.91
C GLU A 607 26.60 27.76 -13.90
N LEU A 608 25.70 26.86 -14.29
CA LEU A 608 26.03 25.63 -15.04
C LEU A 608 25.89 25.75 -16.57
N LYS A 609 25.11 26.72 -17.06
CA LYS A 609 24.85 26.98 -18.49
C LYS A 609 24.39 25.70 -19.24
N PRO A 610 23.30 25.06 -18.78
CA PRO A 610 22.82 23.79 -19.31
C PRO A 610 22.43 23.92 -20.78
N VAL A 611 22.58 22.83 -21.52
CA VAL A 611 22.31 22.79 -22.97
C VAL A 611 20.91 22.30 -23.32
N ARG A 612 20.24 21.62 -22.38
CA ARG A 612 18.87 21.12 -22.44
C ARG A 612 18.27 21.16 -21.05
N ILE A 613 16.96 21.24 -20.97
CA ILE A 613 16.16 20.95 -19.77
C ILE A 613 15.30 19.73 -20.10
N LEU A 614 15.06 18.84 -19.13
CA LEU A 614 14.22 17.66 -19.29
C LEU A 614 12.94 17.87 -18.47
N GLY A 615 11.78 17.83 -19.13
CA GLY A 615 10.48 17.73 -18.48
C GLY A 615 10.07 16.27 -18.39
N HIS A 616 9.79 15.77 -17.19
CA HIS A 616 9.47 14.36 -16.89
C HIS A 616 7.96 14.07 -17.02
N GLY A 617 7.38 14.62 -18.09
CA GLY A 617 5.97 15.02 -18.09
C GLY A 617 5.73 16.05 -17.00
N ASP A 618 4.51 16.09 -16.52
CA ASP A 618 4.07 16.99 -15.48
C ASP A 618 4.10 18.47 -15.90
N ASN A 619 3.64 18.75 -17.15
CA ASN A 619 3.52 20.06 -17.79
C ASN A 619 2.31 20.95 -17.39
N PHE A 620 1.04 20.55 -17.65
CA PHE A 620 -0.16 21.40 -17.50
C PHE A 620 -1.25 20.84 -16.54
N TYR A 621 -0.97 20.82 -15.22
CA TYR A 621 -1.97 20.67 -14.15
C TYR A 621 -3.22 21.58 -14.44
N TRP A 622 -4.47 21.12 -14.40
CA TRP A 622 -4.98 19.80 -13.97
C TRP A 622 -5.52 18.88 -15.08
N ASN A 623 -5.86 19.41 -16.26
CA ASN A 623 -6.48 18.65 -17.36
C ASN A 623 -5.94 19.06 -18.74
N GLY A 624 -4.66 19.42 -18.84
CA GLY A 624 -4.04 19.72 -20.13
C GLY A 624 -4.52 21.01 -20.75
N VAL A 625 -4.58 21.05 -22.08
CA VAL A 625 -4.88 22.24 -22.87
C VAL A 625 -5.90 21.94 -23.96
N GLY A 626 -6.96 22.73 -24.00
CA GLY A 626 -7.94 22.68 -25.07
C GLY A 626 -7.60 23.66 -26.20
N PRO A 627 -8.29 23.55 -27.36
CA PRO A 627 -8.03 24.39 -28.52
C PRO A 627 -8.26 25.89 -28.29
N TRP A 628 -8.99 26.29 -27.25
CA TRP A 628 -9.22 27.72 -26.94
C TRP A 628 -8.20 28.29 -25.93
N ASP A 629 -7.63 27.48 -25.02
CA ASP A 629 -6.73 27.98 -23.98
C ASP A 629 -5.24 27.61 -24.16
N VAL A 630 -4.87 26.70 -25.05
CA VAL A 630 -3.47 26.29 -25.31
C VAL A 630 -2.48 27.46 -25.34
N ASN A 631 -2.72 28.47 -26.19
CA ASN A 631 -1.80 29.61 -26.33
C ASN A 631 -1.71 30.47 -25.05
N TYR A 632 -2.80 30.59 -24.30
CA TYR A 632 -2.83 31.29 -23.02
C TYR A 632 -2.10 30.52 -21.93
N ARG A 633 -2.32 29.20 -21.84
CA ARG A 633 -1.67 28.32 -20.86
C ARG A 633 -0.16 28.29 -21.08
N PHE A 634 0.30 28.08 -22.31
CA PHE A 634 1.72 28.22 -22.66
C PHE A 634 2.27 29.61 -22.32
N ALA A 635 1.54 30.69 -22.63
CA ALA A 635 2.00 32.05 -22.33
C ALA A 635 2.18 32.30 -20.82
N GLU A 636 1.21 31.94 -19.97
CA GLU A 636 1.25 32.20 -18.53
C GLU A 636 2.10 31.18 -17.74
N THR A 637 1.91 29.88 -17.97
CA THR A 637 2.50 28.82 -17.11
C THR A 637 3.80 28.23 -17.64
N PHE A 638 4.23 28.58 -18.87
CA PHE A 638 5.53 28.16 -19.41
C PHE A 638 6.43 29.33 -19.86
N GLU A 639 5.94 30.22 -20.73
CA GLU A 639 6.78 31.29 -21.29
C GLU A 639 7.07 32.39 -20.27
N LYS A 640 6.04 32.98 -19.65
CA LYS A 640 6.22 33.96 -18.56
C LYS A 640 6.87 33.35 -17.31
N MET A 641 6.61 32.08 -17.04
CA MET A 641 7.12 31.39 -15.86
C MET A 641 8.64 31.18 -15.93
N TYR A 642 9.15 30.75 -17.09
CA TYR A 642 10.57 30.48 -17.33
C TYR A 642 11.21 31.53 -18.25
N ALA A 643 10.80 32.79 -18.09
CA ALA A 643 11.20 33.92 -18.94
C ALA A 643 12.63 34.44 -18.72
N ASP A 644 13.30 34.01 -17.64
CA ASP A 644 14.59 34.56 -17.21
C ASP A 644 15.67 34.44 -18.31
N PRO A 645 16.53 35.46 -18.53
CA PRO A 645 17.60 35.43 -19.52
C PRO A 645 18.51 34.19 -19.47
N ALA A 646 18.74 33.61 -18.29
CA ALA A 646 19.55 32.39 -18.14
C ALA A 646 18.87 31.11 -18.67
N LEU A 647 17.54 31.14 -18.89
CA LEU A 647 16.74 30.02 -19.39
C LEU A 647 16.32 30.17 -20.87
N GLN A 648 16.57 31.33 -21.50
CA GLN A 648 16.14 31.59 -22.88
C GLN A 648 16.93 30.78 -23.92
N GLY A 649 16.26 30.36 -25.00
CA GLY A 649 16.81 29.50 -26.06
C GLY A 649 17.15 28.05 -25.66
N ILE A 650 17.17 27.71 -24.37
CA ILE A 650 17.46 26.35 -23.89
C ILE A 650 16.24 25.47 -24.18
N LYS A 651 16.41 24.48 -25.07
CA LYS A 651 15.36 23.51 -25.40
C LYS A 651 14.95 22.67 -24.19
N TRP A 652 13.65 22.56 -23.98
CA TRP A 652 12.96 21.66 -23.07
C TRP A 652 12.59 20.39 -23.84
N LEU A 653 13.12 19.26 -23.40
CA LEU A 653 12.81 17.92 -23.89
C LEU A 653 11.73 17.35 -22.96
N ASN A 654 10.48 17.44 -23.39
CA ASN A 654 9.34 17.06 -22.57
C ASN A 654 8.80 15.70 -23.00
N VAL A 655 8.22 15.02 -22.02
CA VAL A 655 7.35 13.86 -22.19
C VAL A 655 6.03 14.17 -21.47
N ALA A 656 5.37 13.14 -20.96
CA ALA A 656 3.95 13.15 -20.68
C ALA A 656 3.60 12.22 -19.52
N GLY A 657 2.79 12.69 -18.54
CA GLY A 657 2.14 11.87 -17.50
C GLY A 657 0.66 11.56 -17.76
N ASN A 658 -0.28 11.49 -16.79
CA ASN A 658 -1.72 11.22 -17.08
C ASN A 658 -2.67 12.43 -17.32
N HIS A 659 -2.51 13.56 -16.63
CA HIS A 659 -3.42 14.73 -16.69
C HIS A 659 -3.53 15.58 -17.99
N ASP A 660 -2.55 15.74 -18.91
CA ASP A 660 -2.68 16.75 -20.01
C ASP A 660 -3.60 16.30 -21.14
N ILE A 661 -4.17 15.11 -21.03
CA ILE A 661 -5.30 14.64 -21.85
C ILE A 661 -6.60 14.50 -21.07
N GLY A 662 -6.70 15.13 -19.88
CA GLY A 662 -7.90 15.07 -19.04
C GLY A 662 -7.86 14.04 -17.91
N GLY A 663 -6.70 13.50 -17.54
CA GLY A 663 -6.52 12.53 -16.44
C GLY A 663 -6.87 13.01 -15.01
N SER A 664 -7.65 14.09 -14.86
CA SER A 664 -8.20 14.58 -13.59
C SER A 664 -9.68 14.98 -13.64
N ALA A 665 -10.36 14.84 -14.78
CA ALA A 665 -11.78 15.16 -14.96
C ALA A 665 -12.29 14.45 -16.22
N PHE A 666 -13.10 15.14 -17.05
CA PHE A 666 -13.44 14.70 -18.40
C PHE A 666 -12.38 15.11 -19.43
N ILE A 667 -12.36 14.41 -20.56
CA ILE A 667 -11.46 14.65 -21.70
C ILE A 667 -12.03 15.71 -22.65
N CYS A 668 -13.29 15.57 -23.07
CA CYS A 668 -13.82 16.31 -24.22
C CYS A 668 -14.15 17.77 -23.91
N GLY A 669 -13.81 18.69 -24.82
CA GLY A 669 -14.18 20.11 -24.69
C GLY A 669 -13.10 21.12 -25.06
N PRO A 670 -13.41 22.43 -24.98
CA PRO A 670 -12.62 23.46 -25.64
C PRO A 670 -11.43 24.02 -24.83
N GLN A 671 -11.43 23.90 -23.50
CA GLN A 671 -10.43 24.49 -22.58
C GLN A 671 -10.63 24.04 -21.12
N ASP A 672 -9.66 24.34 -20.26
CA ASP A 672 -9.80 24.17 -18.79
C ASP A 672 -11.10 24.78 -18.25
N LYS A 673 -11.67 24.09 -17.25
CA LYS A 673 -12.98 24.32 -16.62
C LYS A 673 -14.19 24.29 -17.57
N GLN A 674 -14.01 23.90 -18.83
CA GLN A 674 -15.11 23.65 -19.78
C GLN A 674 -15.07 22.23 -20.39
N PHE A 675 -14.16 21.37 -19.92
CA PHE A 675 -14.20 19.94 -20.26
C PHE A 675 -15.45 19.27 -19.67
N ARG A 676 -16.05 18.38 -20.46
CA ARG A 676 -17.34 17.74 -20.25
C ARG A 676 -17.30 16.29 -20.71
N GLU A 677 -18.31 15.54 -20.30
CA GLU A 677 -18.63 14.23 -20.85
C GLU A 677 -18.59 14.22 -22.39
N CYS A 678 -17.96 13.19 -22.94
CA CYS A 678 -17.85 12.94 -24.37
C CYS A 678 -19.15 12.37 -24.94
N ALA A 679 -19.61 12.89 -26.08
CA ALA A 679 -20.86 12.48 -26.72
C ALA A 679 -20.74 11.16 -27.50
N SER A 680 -19.52 10.73 -27.84
CA SER A 680 -19.23 9.46 -28.49
C SER A 680 -17.79 9.00 -28.26
N VAL A 681 -17.50 7.74 -28.59
CA VAL A 681 -16.14 7.20 -28.63
C VAL A 681 -15.25 7.99 -29.60
N ASP A 682 -15.78 8.37 -30.77
CA ASP A 682 -15.05 9.20 -31.75
C ASP A 682 -14.68 10.58 -31.19
N GLU A 683 -15.58 11.24 -30.45
CA GLU A 683 -15.29 12.53 -29.82
C GLU A 683 -14.21 12.37 -28.75
N MET A 684 -14.31 11.33 -27.92
CA MET A 684 -13.32 11.02 -26.89
C MET A 684 -11.93 10.78 -27.50
N ILE A 685 -11.80 9.90 -28.50
CA ILE A 685 -10.50 9.61 -29.13
C ILE A 685 -9.96 10.83 -29.89
N LYS A 686 -10.83 11.66 -30.49
CA LYS A 686 -10.44 12.92 -31.12
C LYS A 686 -9.86 13.91 -30.09
N ASP A 687 -10.55 14.16 -28.99
CA ASP A 687 -10.12 15.16 -28.01
C ASP A 687 -8.93 14.65 -27.19
N LEU A 688 -8.88 13.35 -26.86
CA LEU A 688 -7.72 12.62 -26.32
C LEU A 688 -6.44 12.91 -27.12
N ARG A 689 -6.49 12.77 -28.45
CA ARG A 689 -5.37 13.11 -29.34
C ARG A 689 -5.12 14.61 -29.40
N SER A 690 -6.18 15.41 -29.51
CA SER A 690 -6.10 16.88 -29.63
C SER A 690 -5.34 17.51 -28.45
N HIS A 691 -5.62 17.07 -27.23
CA HIS A 691 -4.93 17.52 -26.01
C HIS A 691 -3.40 17.37 -26.11
N PHE A 692 -2.93 16.26 -26.67
CA PHE A 692 -1.51 16.07 -26.94
C PHE A 692 -1.03 16.88 -28.16
N ASP A 693 -1.73 16.79 -29.28
CA ASP A 693 -1.34 17.41 -30.54
C ASP A 693 -1.22 18.94 -30.41
N LEU A 694 -2.07 19.58 -29.61
CA LEU A 694 -2.01 21.02 -29.33
C LEU A 694 -0.70 21.43 -28.63
N GLN A 695 -0.13 20.55 -27.80
CA GLN A 695 1.17 20.77 -27.16
C GLN A 695 2.34 20.39 -28.06
N ALA A 696 2.26 19.27 -28.77
CA ALA A 696 3.33 18.79 -29.65
C ALA A 696 3.55 19.72 -30.86
N ASN A 697 2.50 20.40 -31.31
CA ASN A 697 2.55 21.41 -32.35
C ASN A 697 2.75 22.84 -31.83
N TYR A 698 2.83 23.07 -30.50
CA TYR A 698 3.08 24.41 -29.96
C TYR A 698 4.44 24.95 -30.43
N LYS A 699 4.48 26.25 -30.76
CA LYS A 699 5.68 26.96 -31.21
C LYS A 699 6.03 28.08 -30.25
N SER A 700 7.07 27.81 -29.46
CA SER A 700 7.59 28.77 -28.49
C SER A 700 8.17 30.00 -29.19
N PRO A 701 7.75 31.23 -28.83
CA PRO A 701 8.38 32.45 -29.32
C PRO A 701 9.84 32.56 -28.88
N ASN A 702 10.24 31.82 -27.84
CA ASN A 702 11.59 31.74 -27.32
C ASN A 702 12.38 30.64 -28.07
N GLN A 703 12.65 30.90 -29.36
CA GLN A 703 13.47 30.07 -30.25
C GLN A 703 12.98 28.62 -30.48
N ASP A 704 11.66 28.39 -30.46
CA ASP A 704 11.05 27.05 -30.55
C ASP A 704 11.62 26.05 -29.53
N ARG A 705 11.82 26.53 -28.28
CA ARG A 705 12.41 25.74 -27.19
C ARG A 705 11.50 24.63 -26.62
N TRP A 706 10.27 24.46 -27.10
CA TRP A 706 9.37 23.41 -26.63
C TRP A 706 9.49 22.19 -27.55
N VAL A 707 9.86 21.02 -27.00
CA VAL A 707 9.91 19.77 -27.74
C VAL A 707 9.10 18.72 -26.99
N LEU A 708 7.98 18.30 -27.58
CA LEU A 708 7.16 17.19 -27.11
C LEU A 708 6.80 16.31 -28.32
N LYS A 709 7.06 15.01 -28.21
CA LYS A 709 6.54 13.95 -29.07
C LYS A 709 6.37 12.71 -28.21
N HIS A 710 5.41 11.87 -28.57
CA HIS A 710 5.15 10.59 -27.95
C HIS A 710 6.41 9.72 -27.76
N TYR A 711 7.23 9.65 -28.82
CA TYR A 711 8.60 9.13 -28.77
C TYR A 711 9.53 10.05 -29.56
N PHE A 712 10.72 10.32 -29.01
CA PHE A 712 11.84 10.91 -29.77
C PHE A 712 13.20 10.74 -29.08
N VAL A 713 14.26 10.66 -29.89
CA VAL A 713 15.65 10.74 -29.41
C VAL A 713 16.21 12.12 -29.71
N GLU A 714 16.73 12.80 -28.69
CA GLU A 714 17.59 13.99 -28.86
C GLU A 714 19.04 13.60 -28.56
N ARG A 715 19.94 13.79 -29.53
CA ARG A 715 21.39 13.64 -29.35
C ARG A 715 22.01 14.99 -28.98
N VAL A 716 22.69 15.03 -27.85
CA VAL A 716 23.40 16.22 -27.35
C VAL A 716 24.90 15.95 -27.36
N SER A 717 25.66 16.68 -28.17
CA SER A 717 27.12 16.56 -28.26
C SER A 717 27.80 17.89 -27.93
N LYS A 718 28.71 17.90 -26.95
CA LYS A 718 29.49 19.09 -26.55
C LYS A 718 30.81 18.66 -25.91
N ASN A 719 31.90 19.38 -26.20
CA ASN A 719 33.23 19.17 -25.61
C ASN A 719 33.75 17.72 -25.66
N GLY A 720 33.43 16.97 -26.72
CA GLY A 720 33.85 15.57 -26.89
C GLY A 720 33.02 14.52 -26.13
N VAL A 721 31.96 14.94 -25.43
CA VAL A 721 30.97 14.07 -24.78
C VAL A 721 29.66 14.09 -25.56
N SER A 722 29.01 12.94 -25.66
CA SER A 722 27.73 12.73 -26.36
C SER A 722 26.72 12.00 -25.48
N VAL A 723 25.46 12.46 -25.51
CA VAL A 723 24.36 11.92 -24.72
C VAL A 723 23.15 11.73 -25.63
N ASP A 724 22.56 10.54 -25.63
CA ASP A 724 21.24 10.31 -26.20
C ASP A 724 20.18 10.34 -25.10
N VAL A 725 19.20 11.24 -25.26
CA VAL A 725 18.01 11.32 -24.42
C VAL A 725 16.86 10.65 -25.16
N PHE A 726 16.46 9.48 -24.68
CA PHE A 726 15.32 8.72 -25.17
C PHE A 726 14.07 9.20 -24.43
N ASN A 727 13.28 10.04 -25.09
CA ASN A 727 12.05 10.59 -24.54
C ASN A 727 10.94 9.60 -24.88
N LEU A 728 10.39 8.95 -23.86
CA LEU A 728 9.46 7.84 -23.97
C LEU A 728 8.12 8.17 -23.32
N ASP A 729 7.05 7.70 -23.93
CA ASP A 729 5.78 7.58 -23.24
C ASP A 729 5.70 6.31 -22.38
N THR A 730 5.02 6.42 -21.23
CA THR A 730 4.74 5.31 -20.31
C THR A 730 3.31 5.31 -19.74
N ASN A 731 2.36 6.08 -20.28
CA ASN A 731 1.06 6.34 -19.65
C ASN A 731 0.06 5.18 -19.68
N HIS A 732 0.36 4.08 -20.38
CA HIS A 732 -0.25 2.77 -20.16
C HIS A 732 -0.17 2.23 -18.72
N ALA A 733 0.58 2.88 -17.81
CA ALA A 733 0.76 2.49 -16.41
C ALA A 733 -0.55 2.13 -15.69
N ASP A 734 -0.50 1.02 -14.95
CA ASP A 734 -1.63 0.40 -14.25
C ASP A 734 -2.19 1.29 -13.13
N ALA A 735 -1.32 1.94 -12.36
CA ALA A 735 -1.71 2.90 -11.32
C ALA A 735 -1.59 4.33 -11.85
N HIS A 736 -2.67 5.11 -11.69
CA HIS A 736 -2.79 6.54 -12.05
C HIS A 736 -2.61 6.92 -13.53
N GLY A 737 -2.14 6.01 -14.39
CA GLY A 737 -2.03 6.20 -15.84
C GLY A 737 -3.38 6.06 -16.56
N ALA A 738 -3.38 5.28 -17.64
CA ALA A 738 -4.50 5.11 -18.57
C ALA A 738 -5.84 4.78 -17.89
N MET A 739 -5.85 4.03 -16.78
CA MET A 739 -7.06 3.77 -15.99
C MET A 739 -7.72 5.07 -15.49
N GLN A 740 -6.94 5.99 -14.91
CA GLN A 740 -7.43 7.25 -14.35
C GLN A 740 -7.92 8.20 -15.45
N VAL A 741 -7.24 8.18 -16.60
CA VAL A 741 -7.65 8.87 -17.83
C VAL A 741 -8.98 8.32 -18.35
N CYS A 742 -9.00 7.05 -18.74
CA CYS A 742 -10.07 6.48 -19.55
C CYS A 742 -11.38 6.33 -18.78
N CYS A 743 -11.33 6.10 -17.45
CA CYS A 743 -12.54 6.18 -16.63
C CYS A 743 -13.06 7.61 -16.46
N GLN A 744 -12.22 8.66 -16.59
CA GLN A 744 -12.58 10.07 -16.38
C GLN A 744 -13.25 10.31 -15.01
N CYS A 745 -12.87 9.51 -14.01
CA CYS A 745 -13.76 9.24 -12.87
C CYS A 745 -14.10 10.48 -12.04
N TYR A 746 -13.14 11.38 -11.81
CA TYR A 746 -13.38 12.63 -11.10
C TYR A 746 -14.42 13.53 -11.79
N GLY A 747 -14.54 13.44 -13.12
CA GLY A 747 -15.61 14.11 -13.89
C GLY A 747 -16.97 13.45 -13.67
N TYR A 748 -17.04 12.12 -13.78
CA TYR A 748 -18.28 11.37 -13.56
C TYR A 748 -18.77 11.41 -12.10
N ALA A 749 -17.86 11.35 -11.12
CA ALA A 749 -18.18 11.47 -9.71
C ALA A 749 -18.81 12.84 -9.40
N ALA A 750 -18.20 13.92 -9.89
CA ALA A 750 -18.75 15.27 -9.78
C ALA A 750 -20.10 15.44 -10.50
N LYS A 751 -20.29 14.81 -11.68
CA LYS A 751 -21.57 14.80 -12.42
C LYS A 751 -22.67 14.04 -11.65
N LEU A 752 -22.33 12.91 -11.03
CA LEU A 752 -23.27 12.03 -10.32
C LEU A 752 -23.53 12.45 -8.88
N GLY A 753 -22.75 13.39 -8.33
CA GLY A 753 -22.87 13.85 -6.94
C GLY A 753 -22.31 12.88 -5.91
N VAL A 754 -21.39 11.99 -6.31
CA VAL A 754 -20.74 11.00 -5.42
C VAL A 754 -19.32 11.42 -5.06
N ASP A 755 -18.82 11.01 -3.90
CA ASP A 755 -17.49 11.42 -3.43
C ASP A 755 -16.37 10.81 -4.29
N ASN A 756 -15.37 11.63 -4.62
CA ASN A 756 -14.18 11.27 -5.39
C ASN A 756 -13.35 10.10 -4.79
N VAL A 757 -13.56 9.73 -3.52
CA VAL A 757 -13.04 8.50 -2.92
C VAL A 757 -13.44 7.26 -3.72
N ILE A 758 -14.60 7.25 -4.40
CA ILE A 758 -15.02 6.13 -5.25
C ILE A 758 -14.00 5.83 -6.36
N CYS A 759 -13.33 6.86 -6.89
CA CYS A 759 -12.32 6.74 -7.95
C CYS A 759 -11.03 6.01 -7.54
N ARG A 760 -10.94 5.54 -6.28
CA ARG A 760 -9.91 4.61 -5.82
C ARG A 760 -10.27 3.14 -6.11
N ASN A 761 -11.56 2.84 -6.20
CA ASN A 761 -12.14 1.50 -6.31
C ASN A 761 -13.05 1.32 -7.54
N THR A 762 -13.30 2.39 -8.30
CA THR A 762 -14.08 2.40 -9.56
C THR A 762 -13.56 1.39 -10.57
N ASN A 763 -14.46 0.60 -11.14
CA ASN A 763 -14.22 -0.46 -12.11
C ASN A 763 -14.79 -0.12 -13.49
N VAL A 764 -14.34 -0.85 -14.50
CA VAL A 764 -14.84 -0.75 -15.87
C VAL A 764 -16.30 -1.22 -15.91
N GLY A 765 -17.20 -0.33 -16.34
CA GLY A 765 -18.65 -0.58 -16.35
C GLY A 765 -19.42 0.09 -15.21
N ASP A 766 -18.73 0.61 -14.18
CA ASP A 766 -19.36 1.50 -13.20
C ASP A 766 -19.82 2.80 -13.87
N ALA A 767 -20.91 3.40 -13.40
CA ALA A 767 -21.35 4.72 -13.89
C ALA A 767 -20.29 5.83 -13.68
N THR A 768 -19.35 5.62 -12.76
CA THR A 768 -18.18 6.48 -12.53
C THR A 768 -16.98 6.20 -13.43
N CYS A 769 -17.01 5.15 -14.26
CA CYS A 769 -15.98 4.89 -15.28
C CYS A 769 -16.59 5.02 -16.69
N ALA A 770 -16.21 6.05 -17.44
CA ALA A 770 -16.69 6.29 -18.81
C ALA A 770 -18.24 6.25 -18.94
N GLY A 771 -18.96 6.64 -17.88
CA GLY A 771 -20.43 6.60 -17.83
C GLY A 771 -21.03 5.20 -17.86
N GLY A 772 -20.25 4.17 -17.48
CA GLY A 772 -20.60 2.76 -17.65
C GLY A 772 -20.25 2.18 -19.03
N SER A 773 -19.73 2.99 -19.97
CA SER A 773 -19.40 2.53 -21.32
C SER A 773 -18.07 1.77 -21.34
N VAL A 774 -18.18 0.45 -21.23
CA VAL A 774 -17.07 -0.51 -21.40
C VAL A 774 -16.38 -0.35 -22.76
N GLU A 775 -17.14 -0.02 -23.82
CA GLU A 775 -16.59 0.26 -25.15
C GLU A 775 -15.72 1.53 -25.13
N MET A 776 -16.25 2.64 -24.61
CA MET A 776 -15.52 3.91 -24.55
C MET A 776 -14.25 3.80 -23.70
N PHE A 777 -14.33 3.15 -22.52
CA PHE A 777 -13.16 2.85 -21.72
C PHE A 777 -12.12 2.01 -22.48
N ASN A 778 -12.54 0.88 -23.06
CA ASN A 778 -11.63 -0.03 -23.76
C ASN A 778 -11.01 0.61 -25.01
N THR A 779 -11.71 1.47 -25.75
CA THR A 779 -11.12 2.16 -26.91
C THR A 779 -10.08 3.20 -26.47
N CYS A 780 -10.31 3.93 -25.37
CA CYS A 780 -9.28 4.82 -24.80
C CYS A 780 -8.05 4.04 -24.31
N MET A 781 -8.25 2.91 -23.60
CA MET A 781 -7.16 2.04 -23.17
C MET A 781 -6.42 1.40 -24.36
N ALA A 782 -7.14 1.02 -25.42
CA ALA A 782 -6.57 0.44 -26.63
C ALA A 782 -5.81 1.46 -27.47
N GLU A 783 -6.23 2.74 -27.45
CA GLU A 783 -5.35 3.84 -27.83
C GLU A 783 -4.11 3.76 -26.92
N ILE A 784 -4.17 4.19 -25.64
CA ILE A 784 -2.97 4.37 -24.79
C ILE A 784 -2.02 3.15 -24.70
N GLU A 785 -2.48 1.89 -24.79
CA GLU A 785 -1.59 0.70 -24.85
C GLU A 785 -0.99 0.42 -26.26
N SER A 786 -1.78 0.47 -27.34
CA SER A 786 -1.21 0.41 -28.71
C SER A 786 -0.22 1.56 -28.92
N TRP A 787 -0.54 2.64 -28.25
CA TRP A 787 0.08 3.92 -28.27
C TRP A 787 1.23 3.90 -27.20
N ALA A 788 1.41 2.96 -26.26
CA ALA A 788 2.68 2.84 -25.48
C ALA A 788 3.75 1.95 -26.16
N THR A 789 3.33 1.19 -27.19
CA THR A 789 4.09 0.05 -27.71
C THR A 789 5.22 0.42 -28.69
N ASP A 790 5.20 1.59 -29.33
CA ASP A 790 6.30 2.10 -30.18
C ASP A 790 7.32 2.93 -29.38
N SER A 791 6.90 3.65 -28.34
CA SER A 791 7.82 4.20 -27.33
C SER A 791 8.71 3.10 -26.77
N TYR A 792 8.18 1.88 -26.67
CA TYR A 792 8.99 0.68 -26.46
C TYR A 792 9.76 0.20 -27.71
N THR A 793 9.12 0.01 -28.87
CA THR A 793 9.76 -0.57 -30.08
C THR A 793 10.85 0.33 -30.69
N GLN A 794 10.60 1.64 -30.83
CA GLN A 794 11.60 2.61 -31.25
C GLN A 794 12.74 2.70 -30.23
N ALA A 795 12.47 2.70 -28.92
CA ALA A 795 13.53 2.67 -27.91
C ALA A 795 14.41 1.40 -28.03
N ALA A 796 13.79 0.22 -28.16
CA ALA A 796 14.51 -1.04 -28.36
C ALA A 796 15.38 -1.05 -29.64
N ARG A 797 14.94 -0.34 -30.69
CA ARG A 797 15.69 -0.13 -31.94
C ARG A 797 16.84 0.87 -31.76
N ASP A 798 16.56 2.04 -31.21
CA ASP A 798 17.46 3.19 -31.24
C ASP A 798 18.46 3.21 -30.08
N ILE A 799 18.09 2.74 -28.88
CA ILE A 799 19.05 2.56 -27.77
C ILE A 799 20.09 1.51 -28.18
N LYS A 800 19.68 0.48 -28.93
CA LYS A 800 20.57 -0.54 -29.50
C LYS A 800 21.46 0.00 -30.63
N ALA A 801 20.96 0.92 -31.45
CA ALA A 801 21.73 1.60 -32.49
C ALA A 801 22.65 2.72 -31.94
N SER A 802 22.39 3.20 -30.71
CA SER A 802 23.08 4.35 -30.13
C SER A 802 24.55 4.07 -29.78
N THR A 803 25.40 4.96 -30.28
CA THR A 803 26.84 5.05 -30.03
C THR A 803 27.22 6.25 -29.13
N ALA A 804 26.24 6.84 -28.42
CA ALA A 804 26.52 7.93 -27.47
C ALA A 804 27.29 7.42 -26.22
N ASP A 805 28.07 8.30 -25.58
CA ASP A 805 28.81 7.99 -24.35
C ASP A 805 27.86 7.66 -23.18
N PHE A 806 26.68 8.28 -23.18
CA PHE A 806 25.57 8.03 -22.26
C PHE A 806 24.26 7.83 -23.02
N LYS A 807 23.43 6.92 -22.51
CA LYS A 807 22.06 6.64 -22.96
C LYS A 807 21.14 6.82 -21.75
N ILE A 808 20.30 7.85 -21.76
CA ILE A 808 19.37 8.11 -20.65
C ILE A 808 17.92 8.12 -21.14
N ILE A 809 17.03 7.56 -20.33
CA ILE A 809 15.58 7.61 -20.57
C ILE A 809 15.01 8.82 -19.83
N ASN A 810 14.18 9.59 -20.53
CA ASN A 810 13.27 10.57 -19.96
C ASN A 810 11.85 10.05 -20.20
N THR A 811 11.06 9.89 -19.14
CA THR A 811 9.65 9.51 -19.23
C THR A 811 8.90 10.11 -18.05
N HIS A 812 7.68 9.66 -17.78
CA HIS A 812 6.91 10.11 -16.63
C HIS A 812 6.69 9.04 -15.55
N TYR A 813 6.38 7.79 -15.91
CA TYR A 813 6.15 6.75 -14.91
C TYR A 813 7.44 6.00 -14.54
N SER A 814 7.63 5.76 -13.24
CA SER A 814 8.51 4.70 -12.76
C SER A 814 7.84 3.34 -13.03
N PRO A 815 8.50 2.38 -13.71
CA PRO A 815 7.94 1.05 -13.93
C PRO A 815 7.65 0.28 -12.64
N HIS A 816 8.43 0.50 -11.58
CA HIS A 816 8.32 -0.25 -10.32
C HIS A 816 7.37 0.37 -9.29
N HIS A 817 6.88 1.59 -9.52
CA HIS A 817 5.87 2.23 -8.68
C HIS A 817 4.47 2.22 -9.28
N HIS A 818 4.34 2.09 -10.61
CA HIS A 818 3.06 2.36 -11.30
C HIS A 818 2.64 1.29 -12.31
N MET A 819 3.49 0.29 -12.60
CA MET A 819 3.16 -0.77 -13.56
C MET A 819 3.07 -2.13 -12.88
N ASN A 820 2.23 -3.00 -13.41
CA ASN A 820 2.17 -4.40 -12.98
C ASN A 820 3.51 -5.12 -13.24
N PRO A 821 3.81 -6.24 -12.57
CA PRO A 821 5.10 -6.93 -12.69
C PRO A 821 5.51 -7.31 -14.13
N MET A 822 4.55 -7.56 -15.03
CA MET A 822 4.82 -7.89 -16.44
C MET A 822 5.30 -6.68 -17.23
N ARG A 823 4.58 -5.54 -17.14
CA ARG A 823 4.96 -4.27 -17.76
C ARG A 823 6.24 -3.71 -17.13
N MET A 824 6.37 -3.78 -15.81
CA MET A 824 7.59 -3.45 -15.07
C MET A 824 8.80 -4.21 -15.63
N LYS A 825 8.71 -5.54 -15.77
CA LYS A 825 9.79 -6.37 -16.32
C LYS A 825 10.15 -6.00 -17.75
N LYS A 826 9.16 -5.75 -18.62
CA LYS A 826 9.36 -5.35 -20.03
C LYS A 826 10.31 -4.16 -20.17
N TRP A 827 10.11 -3.12 -19.36
CA TRP A 827 11.00 -1.94 -19.36
C TRP A 827 12.38 -2.22 -18.74
N TYR A 828 12.46 -3.05 -17.70
CA TYR A 828 13.76 -3.40 -17.11
C TYR A 828 14.63 -4.26 -18.03
N ASP A 829 14.05 -5.27 -18.70
CA ASP A 829 14.75 -6.07 -19.71
C ASP A 829 15.38 -5.16 -20.77
N LEU A 830 14.61 -4.18 -21.29
CA LEU A 830 15.12 -3.17 -22.23
C LEU A 830 16.32 -2.38 -21.66
N THR A 831 16.21 -1.82 -20.44
CA THR A 831 17.32 -1.04 -19.85
C THR A 831 18.60 -1.86 -19.68
N LYS A 832 18.44 -3.12 -19.25
CA LYS A 832 19.52 -4.06 -18.97
C LYS A 832 20.21 -4.54 -20.24
N ASP A 833 19.44 -4.95 -21.24
CA ASP A 833 19.96 -5.60 -22.45
C ASP A 833 20.56 -4.59 -23.45
N THR A 834 20.32 -3.29 -23.27
CA THR A 834 20.81 -2.22 -24.17
C THR A 834 21.81 -1.23 -23.54
N GLY A 835 22.04 -1.33 -22.23
CA GLY A 835 22.98 -0.49 -21.48
C GLY A 835 22.48 0.94 -21.30
N VAL A 836 21.24 1.11 -20.81
CA VAL A 836 20.74 2.42 -20.36
C VAL A 836 21.39 2.79 -19.04
N HIS A 837 21.87 4.03 -18.94
CA HIS A 837 22.64 4.53 -17.80
C HIS A 837 21.76 5.05 -16.67
N VAL A 838 20.67 5.77 -17.00
CA VAL A 838 19.72 6.34 -16.05
C VAL A 838 18.30 6.37 -16.63
N TRP A 839 17.30 6.17 -15.77
CA TRP A 839 15.88 6.38 -16.05
C TRP A 839 15.39 7.57 -15.21
N PHE A 840 14.92 8.64 -15.87
CA PHE A 840 14.30 9.79 -15.21
C PHE A 840 12.78 9.76 -15.41
N ASN A 841 12.03 9.99 -14.32
CA ASN A 841 10.57 9.98 -14.34
C ASN A 841 9.98 10.97 -13.30
N GLY A 842 8.68 11.23 -13.41
CA GLY A 842 7.90 12.10 -12.52
C GLY A 842 6.84 11.32 -11.73
N HIS A 843 5.59 11.78 -11.81
CA HIS A 843 4.39 11.27 -11.15
C HIS A 843 4.30 11.42 -9.63
N THR A 844 5.25 10.88 -8.86
CA THR A 844 5.09 10.70 -7.39
C THR A 844 5.16 11.98 -6.56
N HIS A 845 5.29 13.16 -7.20
CA HIS A 845 5.43 14.49 -6.60
C HIS A 845 6.58 14.61 -5.55
N GLY A 846 7.56 13.71 -5.60
CA GLY A 846 8.78 13.73 -4.78
C GLY A 846 10.04 13.55 -5.63
N PHE A 847 11.18 13.41 -4.96
CA PHE A 847 12.47 13.11 -5.59
C PHE A 847 13.08 11.88 -4.93
N GLY A 848 13.71 11.02 -5.73
CA GLY A 848 14.42 9.83 -5.27
C GLY A 848 15.42 9.34 -6.30
N HIS A 849 16.18 8.31 -5.93
CA HIS A 849 17.16 7.65 -6.77
C HIS A 849 17.25 6.17 -6.39
N ASP A 850 16.87 5.30 -7.33
CA ASP A 850 16.92 3.85 -7.20
C ASP A 850 17.99 3.26 -8.14
N ILE A 851 18.68 2.22 -7.69
CA ILE A 851 19.57 1.42 -8.54
C ILE A 851 18.87 0.11 -8.94
N SER A 852 19.18 -0.40 -10.14
CA SER A 852 18.54 -1.57 -10.78
C SER A 852 18.69 -2.91 -10.03
N THR A 853 19.37 -2.94 -8.89
CA THR A 853 19.35 -4.02 -7.90
C THR A 853 18.23 -3.86 -6.85
N TRP A 854 17.28 -2.95 -7.08
CA TRP A 854 16.11 -2.69 -6.21
C TRP A 854 16.44 -2.08 -4.84
N GLY A 855 17.62 -1.45 -4.73
CA GLY A 855 18.03 -0.63 -3.59
C GLY A 855 17.78 0.84 -3.86
N THR A 856 16.80 1.43 -3.20
CA THR A 856 16.59 2.90 -3.16
C THR A 856 17.77 3.55 -2.44
N GLN A 857 18.64 4.23 -3.19
CA GLN A 857 19.84 4.88 -2.65
C GLN A 857 19.49 6.14 -1.86
N TRP A 858 18.43 6.85 -2.27
CA TRP A 858 18.00 8.10 -1.64
C TRP A 858 16.55 8.44 -1.98
N VAL A 859 15.89 9.09 -1.03
CA VAL A 859 14.61 9.80 -1.20
C VAL A 859 14.75 11.16 -0.52
N ALA A 860 14.24 12.23 -1.16
CA ALA A 860 14.29 13.56 -0.57
C ALA A 860 13.51 13.62 0.76
N GLY A 861 14.22 13.97 1.84
CA GLY A 861 13.62 14.19 3.14
C GLY A 861 12.64 15.37 3.13
N GLY A 862 11.48 15.15 3.73
CA GLY A 862 10.37 16.11 3.79
C GLY A 862 9.59 16.23 2.48
N THR A 863 9.24 17.45 2.07
CA THR A 863 8.61 17.68 0.75
C THR A 863 9.18 18.97 0.13
N PRO A 864 10.46 18.96 -0.29
CA PRO A 864 11.06 20.10 -0.97
C PRO A 864 10.47 20.27 -2.38
N TYR A 865 10.66 21.46 -2.94
CA TYR A 865 10.59 21.68 -4.38
C TYR A 865 12.00 21.85 -4.93
N GLY A 866 12.24 21.47 -6.17
CA GLY A 866 13.59 21.43 -6.74
C GLY A 866 13.63 20.78 -8.12
N PHE A 867 14.83 20.40 -8.55
CA PHE A 867 15.11 19.69 -9.80
C PHE A 867 16.45 18.95 -9.70
N MET A 868 16.80 18.20 -10.75
CA MET A 868 18.11 17.55 -10.88
C MET A 868 19.03 18.32 -11.82
N GLU A 869 20.20 18.69 -11.33
CA GLU A 869 21.32 19.17 -12.14
C GLU A 869 22.05 17.98 -12.76
N LEU A 870 22.19 17.98 -14.08
CA LEU A 870 22.90 16.93 -14.84
C LEU A 870 24.18 17.50 -15.44
N SER A 871 25.34 16.97 -15.03
CA SER A 871 26.66 17.39 -15.51
C SER A 871 27.45 16.21 -16.06
N PHE A 872 27.79 16.26 -17.35
CA PHE A 872 28.43 15.15 -18.07
C PHE A 872 29.93 15.42 -18.29
N SER A 873 30.73 14.36 -18.11
CA SER A 873 32.14 14.25 -18.47
C SER A 873 32.34 12.97 -19.29
N LYS A 874 33.53 12.69 -19.84
CA LYS A 874 33.73 11.50 -20.69
C LYS A 874 33.52 10.16 -19.95
N ASP A 875 33.77 10.16 -18.64
CA ASP A 875 33.76 8.97 -17.80
C ASP A 875 32.59 8.93 -16.81
N TRP A 876 31.95 10.08 -16.52
CA TRP A 876 30.90 10.21 -15.50
C TRP A 876 29.80 11.20 -15.86
N LEU A 877 28.55 10.79 -15.66
CA LEU A 877 27.39 11.66 -15.44
C LEU A 877 27.26 11.91 -13.94
N LYS A 878 27.35 13.16 -13.52
CA LYS A 878 26.98 13.63 -12.19
C LYS A 878 25.52 14.07 -12.20
N VAL A 879 24.68 13.39 -11.41
CA VAL A 879 23.32 13.81 -11.07
C VAL A 879 23.38 14.49 -9.69
N GLN A 880 22.78 15.66 -9.51
CA GLN A 880 22.70 16.32 -8.20
C GLN A 880 21.36 17.02 -7.97
N PHE A 881 20.74 16.78 -6.81
CA PHE A 881 19.51 17.47 -6.40
C PHE A 881 19.78 18.94 -6.05
N ALA A 882 18.91 19.85 -6.49
CA ALA A 882 18.98 21.29 -6.22
C ALA A 882 17.63 21.82 -5.71
N THR A 883 17.66 22.62 -4.65
CA THR A 883 16.47 23.15 -3.93
C THR A 883 16.80 24.46 -3.18
N PHE A 884 15.89 24.99 -2.37
CA PHE A 884 16.01 26.28 -1.68
C PHE A 884 16.99 26.24 -0.50
N ASP A 885 17.91 27.21 -0.43
CA ASP A 885 18.72 27.42 0.77
C ASP A 885 17.96 28.07 1.93
N LYS A 886 18.62 28.14 3.09
CA LYS A 886 18.10 28.73 4.33
C LYS A 886 17.94 30.26 4.32
N ALA A 887 18.32 30.96 3.25
CA ALA A 887 18.13 32.41 3.14
C ALA A 887 16.77 32.77 2.54
N TRP A 888 16.10 31.82 1.87
CA TRP A 888 14.74 31.98 1.37
C TRP A 888 13.73 32.27 2.49
N LYS A 889 12.88 33.28 2.26
CA LYS A 889 11.68 33.56 3.06
C LYS A 889 10.52 33.78 2.10
N PHE A 890 9.41 33.07 2.28
CA PHE A 890 8.36 33.01 1.28
C PHE A 890 7.17 33.89 1.66
N GLY A 891 6.72 34.78 0.76
CA GLY A 891 5.66 35.75 1.04
C GLY A 891 4.22 35.20 0.97
N GLY A 892 4.05 33.94 0.53
CA GLY A 892 2.73 33.34 0.34
C GLY A 892 1.86 34.10 -0.64
N LEU A 893 0.60 34.34 -0.26
CA LEU A 893 -0.35 35.11 -1.08
C LEU A 893 0.18 36.51 -1.47
N LYS A 894 1.21 37.02 -0.79
CA LYS A 894 1.96 38.22 -1.18
C LYS A 894 3.32 37.84 -1.77
N TYR A 895 3.36 37.45 -3.05
CA TYR A 895 4.63 37.18 -3.74
C TYR A 895 5.72 38.26 -3.52
N PRO A 896 5.42 39.58 -3.54
CA PRO A 896 6.43 40.63 -3.35
C PRO A 896 7.12 40.63 -1.97
N ASP A 897 6.52 40.01 -0.95
CA ASP A 897 7.08 39.90 0.40
C ASP A 897 8.14 38.76 0.49
N THR A 898 8.39 38.05 -0.62
CA THR A 898 9.39 36.98 -0.71
C THR A 898 10.82 37.53 -0.72
N VAL A 899 11.66 37.02 0.17
CA VAL A 899 13.12 37.18 0.11
C VAL A 899 13.71 35.97 -0.60
N THR A 900 14.19 36.17 -1.84
CA THR A 900 14.90 35.16 -2.62
C THR A 900 16.23 34.80 -1.96
N GLY A 901 16.45 33.52 -1.66
CA GLY A 901 17.74 32.97 -1.26
C GLY A 901 18.50 32.35 -2.44
N GLY A 902 19.52 31.54 -2.15
CA GLY A 902 20.31 30.81 -3.14
C GLY A 902 19.89 29.35 -3.34
N ILE A 903 20.73 28.60 -4.05
CA ILE A 903 20.58 27.16 -4.31
C ILE A 903 21.25 26.36 -3.17
N GLN A 904 20.50 25.47 -2.53
CA GLN A 904 21.07 24.38 -1.74
C GLN A 904 21.14 23.11 -2.59
N ARG A 905 22.34 22.50 -2.63
CA ARG A 905 22.60 21.27 -3.37
C ARG A 905 22.62 20.07 -2.42
N GLY A 906 21.98 18.98 -2.85
CA GLY A 906 21.67 17.80 -2.04
C GLY A 906 22.37 16.54 -2.48
N HIS A 907 21.63 15.43 -2.39
CA HIS A 907 22.03 14.11 -2.88
C HIS A 907 22.68 14.20 -4.25
N CYS A 908 23.78 13.49 -4.43
CA CYS A 908 24.62 13.61 -5.59
C CYS A 908 25.29 12.27 -5.92
N TRP A 909 25.13 11.81 -7.16
CA TRP A 909 25.65 10.52 -7.62
C TRP A 909 26.41 10.66 -8.94
N TYR A 910 27.48 9.88 -9.08
CA TYR A 910 28.27 9.74 -10.29
C TYR A 910 27.98 8.39 -10.95
N VAL A 911 27.22 8.41 -12.04
CA VAL A 911 26.96 7.26 -12.92
C VAL A 911 28.11 7.16 -13.95
N PRO A 912 28.73 5.99 -14.17
CA PRO A 912 29.81 5.84 -15.15
C PRO A 912 29.30 6.01 -16.58
N SER A 913 30.18 6.30 -17.55
CA SER A 913 29.88 6.16 -18.98
C SER A 913 29.98 4.70 -19.45
N GLY A 914 29.55 4.41 -20.68
CA GLY A 914 29.44 3.02 -21.20
C GLY A 914 30.73 2.20 -21.25
N ASN A 915 31.89 2.80 -20.95
CA ASN A 915 33.19 2.13 -20.89
C ASN A 915 33.49 1.48 -19.51
N ALA A 916 32.65 1.69 -18.50
CA ALA A 916 32.88 1.14 -17.15
C ALA A 916 31.61 0.54 -16.54
N THR A 917 31.71 -0.70 -16.03
CA THR A 917 30.61 -1.44 -15.43
C THR A 917 30.58 -1.27 -13.91
N GLY A 918 29.53 -0.65 -13.38
CA GLY A 918 29.30 -0.53 -11.94
C GLY A 918 28.09 0.34 -11.58
N PRO A 919 27.62 0.32 -10.32
CA PRO A 919 26.44 1.06 -9.85
C PRO A 919 26.62 2.59 -9.78
N GLY A 920 27.79 3.10 -10.18
CA GLY A 920 28.22 4.45 -9.86
C GLY A 920 28.72 4.58 -8.43
N LYS A 921 28.79 5.81 -7.94
CA LYS A 921 29.31 6.16 -6.61
C LYS A 921 28.76 7.50 -6.14
N GLU A 922 28.65 7.70 -4.84
CA GLU A 922 28.23 8.98 -4.27
C GLU A 922 29.27 10.10 -4.48
N CYS A 923 28.82 11.34 -4.61
CA CYS A 923 29.68 12.51 -4.56
C CYS A 923 30.14 12.81 -3.12
N LYS A 924 31.39 13.23 -2.94
CA LYS A 924 31.88 13.75 -1.64
C LYS A 924 31.13 15.00 -1.13
N SER A 925 30.34 15.64 -1.98
CA SER A 925 29.50 16.81 -1.69
C SER A 925 28.00 16.47 -1.57
N SER A 926 27.66 15.18 -1.45
CA SER A 926 26.28 14.72 -1.33
C SER A 926 25.70 15.07 0.04
N ILE A 927 24.42 15.44 0.07
CA ILE A 927 23.67 15.70 1.30
C ILE A 927 22.33 14.95 1.23
N ASN A 928 22.25 13.82 1.93
CA ASN A 928 21.12 12.90 1.88
C ASN A 928 20.01 13.21 2.92
N TYR A 929 20.31 14.02 3.94
CA TYR A 929 19.30 14.49 4.89
C TYR A 929 18.38 15.55 4.26
N ALA A 930 17.27 15.88 4.92
CA ALA A 930 16.29 16.84 4.42
C ALA A 930 16.91 18.23 4.16
N ILE A 931 16.79 18.71 2.92
CA ILE A 931 17.20 20.05 2.49
C ILE A 931 16.09 20.68 1.63
N GLY A 932 16.10 22.00 1.47
CA GLY A 932 15.05 22.73 0.75
C GLY A 932 14.09 23.47 1.68
N ALA A 933 14.43 24.69 2.04
CA ALA A 933 13.63 25.50 2.97
C ALA A 933 12.21 25.81 2.45
N PRO A 934 11.17 25.87 3.32
CA PRO A 934 11.14 25.34 4.68
C PRO A 934 11.03 23.80 4.67
N LEU A 935 11.78 23.13 5.56
CA LEU A 935 11.82 21.68 5.64
C LEU A 935 10.50 21.09 6.19
N ARG A 936 10.16 19.83 5.83
CA ARG A 936 9.72 18.90 6.89
C ARG A 936 11.02 18.37 7.52
#